data_AF-A0A7I7ZHH2-F1
#
_entry.id   AF-A0A7I7ZHH2-F1
#
_cell.length_a   1.000
_cell.length_b   1.000
_cell.length_c   1.000
_cell.angle_alpha   90.00
_cell.angle_beta   90.00
_cell.angle_gamma   90.00
#
_symmetry.space_group_name_H-M   'P 1'
#
loop_
_entity.id
_entity.type
_entity.pdbx_description
1 polymer ?
#
loop_
_entity_poly.entity_id
_entity_poly.type
_entity_poly.pdbx_seq_one_letter_code
_entity_poly.pdbx_strand_id
1 'polypeptide(L)'
;MAEPPVIEIREWGRPARRMTLSRPVQFGRECDGVNLADSEVSRRHLRLVPTPTALSVVDLGSSNGSTVNGVPLTGRGTLSTGDVIRLGRTEILVVHAPKLSSAEQAPVAVAAHDPTRTMQVIKLVDVPVPAAAAAEVRPVGLRLAERALGIDPTGTRDLFPPYTELPHKVSRQAWLAIRVGSVLVYLAVVVTLFVRPAAGLFVFFRVIVPLWPALFFIAPGVWRNICPLSASNQLPRVAGFSRAATAPGWWTRNSFLIAAALFFSIAGARLIGLDRSGPATGVVLAVIIASAFAGGFLLKGKSGWCSSICPLLPLQRTYGQTPYVTSPNSHCESCLGCAKNCYDFKPRAAWQADMADPEPRWSAPRVLFAAALPGFIIGFFTVHAQQGGMATEKYGALALFVLVSVGLCYVVQAVTPLSQAMVTAIFAAVAINAYYWFSGPIIADSVRQITGVDAPWLRWPIIVAIALLTLWWLARTRVSELQFAYVTGARPEPVLLNQPKVPARTDAAGGETAAVRVRFESDAEPVGADIGMSLLDVAESSGQPIEAGCRMGVCGADPVSIVAGMSCLSPAEADELKTLNRLGLGKSSRMACCARIQGGHDGGVTVSLTPERADTAASRPVSYDRSIVSIVVVGNGIAGVTAADFLRRGHPDCEIHLVGAEPHGLYNRMGISRLVYGRSAMQGLYLLPEQWYDDHGVTAWLNTWASGIHLRSRVVRLGTGETLPYDRLILAMGSSAAVPDIPGLNRPGSVVLRSAADAMRIRAYVQERRARHAVVAGGGLLGLEAAYCLHQLGLQVTMLERGTRLLSKQIDARCSQLVAEHFARAGITIAHKAETAEVRGDPAVTGVRFKDGRILSCELFLAATGIRPNIELARDAGLPVGKGVLVDDRMQTRVPGVYAAGDVAEHGGRVLGLWPVATEQAEAAAVNALGGDRTVPVETPPTILKGVELELFSIGPVDPGAGDEVVVIDRPTVPSYRRLVVSRGRAVGATVLGHHPADLAAAQKAVREQRRVGPVAMGVLRTGNWDILSDADRLAY
;
A
#
# COMPACT_ATOMS: atom_id res chain seq x y z
N MET A 1 -25.65 29.69 24.16
CA MET A 1 -26.93 29.21 23.58
C MET A 1 -27.45 30.32 22.69
N ALA A 2 -27.69 30.06 21.40
CA ALA A 2 -28.31 31.04 20.52
C ALA A 2 -29.76 31.30 20.96
N GLU A 3 -30.24 32.54 20.89
CA GLU A 3 -31.64 32.86 21.18
C GLU A 3 -32.56 32.19 20.13
N PRO A 4 -33.69 31.58 20.56
CA PRO A 4 -34.60 30.90 19.63
C PRO A 4 -35.29 31.91 18.71
N PRO A 5 -35.52 31.57 17.42
CA PRO A 5 -36.17 32.46 16.47
C PRO A 5 -37.58 32.87 16.94
N VAL A 6 -37.94 34.12 16.67
CA VAL A 6 -39.24 34.71 17.02
C VAL A 6 -39.92 35.20 15.75
N ILE A 7 -41.20 34.88 15.59
CA ILE A 7 -42.02 35.31 14.45
C ILE A 7 -43.28 36.03 14.94
N GLU A 8 -43.85 36.86 14.07
CA GLU A 8 -45.11 37.56 14.26
C GLU A 8 -46.05 37.24 13.09
N ILE A 9 -47.22 36.66 13.40
CA ILE A 9 -48.23 36.25 12.43
C ILE A 9 -49.29 37.34 12.34
N ARG A 10 -49.57 37.82 11.13
CA ARG A 10 -50.53 38.87 10.81
C ARG A 10 -51.60 38.31 9.88
N GLU A 11 -52.79 38.06 10.43
CA GLU A 11 -53.96 37.60 9.69
C GLU A 11 -54.94 38.75 9.46
N TRP A 12 -55.58 38.76 8.30
CA TRP A 12 -56.61 39.74 7.99
C TRP A 12 -57.77 39.68 9.00
N GLY A 13 -58.07 40.80 9.66
CA GLY A 13 -59.16 40.90 10.63
C GLY A 13 -58.89 40.30 12.02
N ARG A 14 -57.64 39.98 12.37
CA ARG A 14 -57.24 39.48 13.70
C ARG A 14 -56.01 40.24 14.24
N PRO A 15 -55.84 40.34 15.58
CA PRO A 15 -54.64 40.94 16.16
C PRO A 15 -53.39 40.09 15.86
N ALA A 16 -52.25 40.76 15.67
CA ALA A 16 -50.98 40.08 15.40
C ALA A 16 -50.55 39.18 16.57
N ARG A 17 -50.04 37.99 16.26
CA ARG A 17 -49.65 36.97 17.27
C ARG A 17 -48.16 36.70 17.18
N ARG A 18 -47.42 36.90 18.28
CA ARG A 18 -45.99 36.54 18.36
C ARG A 18 -45.80 35.13 18.88
N MET A 19 -44.83 34.42 18.32
CA MET A 19 -44.51 33.05 18.71
C MET A 19 -43.01 32.81 18.62
N THR A 20 -42.45 32.18 19.65
CA THR A 20 -41.07 31.67 19.65
C THR A 20 -41.05 30.26 19.10
N LEU A 21 -40.14 29.99 18.17
CA LEU A 21 -40.01 28.71 17.49
C LEU A 21 -38.87 27.89 18.11
N SER A 22 -39.22 26.91 18.95
CA SER A 22 -38.28 25.96 19.54
C SER A 22 -38.25 24.60 18.82
N ARG A 23 -39.20 24.36 17.93
CA ARG A 23 -39.36 23.16 17.12
C ARG A 23 -39.94 23.53 15.76
N PRO A 24 -39.86 22.65 14.75
CA PRO A 24 -40.57 22.87 13.50
C PRO A 24 -42.07 23.06 13.70
N VAL A 25 -42.66 24.05 13.04
CA VAL A 25 -44.10 24.37 13.12
C VAL A 25 -44.69 24.46 11.71
N GLN A 26 -45.78 23.71 11.48
CA GLN A 26 -46.53 23.76 10.23
C GLN A 26 -47.60 24.86 10.28
N PHE A 27 -47.86 25.51 9.16
CA PHE A 27 -48.89 26.54 9.00
C PHE A 27 -49.84 26.12 7.87
N GLY A 28 -51.13 26.36 8.08
CA GLY A 28 -52.15 26.01 7.11
C GLY A 28 -53.55 26.19 7.69
N ARG A 29 -54.59 25.94 6.88
CA ARG A 29 -55.98 26.06 7.34
C ARG A 29 -56.41 24.94 8.29
N GLU A 30 -55.84 23.75 8.10
CA GLU A 30 -56.13 22.53 8.89
C GLU A 30 -54.83 21.71 9.02
N CYS A 31 -54.01 22.03 10.02
CA CYS A 31 -52.74 21.36 10.28
C CYS A 31 -52.43 21.18 11.78
N ASP A 32 -51.43 20.34 12.07
CA ASP A 32 -50.98 20.00 13.43
C ASP A 32 -50.17 21.12 14.13
N GLY A 33 -49.94 22.25 13.44
CA GLY A 33 -49.18 23.39 13.95
C GLY A 33 -50.08 24.58 14.26
N VAL A 34 -50.01 25.61 13.43
CA VAL A 34 -50.84 26.83 13.56
C VAL A 34 -51.89 26.85 12.47
N ASN A 35 -53.16 26.75 12.91
CA ASN A 35 -54.31 26.93 12.04
C ASN A 35 -54.55 28.42 11.74
N LEU A 36 -54.59 28.74 10.46
CA LEU A 36 -54.84 30.07 9.92
C LEU A 36 -56.28 30.17 9.40
N ALA A 37 -56.95 31.28 9.66
CA ALA A 37 -58.35 31.47 9.27
C ALA A 37 -58.54 31.88 7.79
N ASP A 38 -57.44 32.07 7.06
CA ASP A 38 -57.40 32.55 5.69
C ASP A 38 -57.83 31.46 4.68
N SER A 39 -58.86 31.76 3.89
CA SER A 39 -59.39 30.84 2.88
C SER A 39 -58.45 30.60 1.69
N GLU A 40 -57.52 31.53 1.43
CA GLU A 40 -56.51 31.41 0.38
C GLU A 40 -55.31 30.55 0.82
N VAL A 41 -55.28 30.13 2.09
CA VAL A 41 -54.25 29.25 2.64
C VAL A 41 -54.69 27.77 2.53
N SER A 42 -53.89 26.96 1.84
CA SER A 42 -54.01 25.49 1.80
C SER A 42 -54.07 24.84 3.20
N ARG A 43 -54.71 23.66 3.30
CA ARG A 43 -54.86 22.92 4.59
C ARG A 43 -53.51 22.69 5.26
N ARG A 44 -52.51 22.27 4.47
CA ARG A 44 -51.09 22.26 4.81
C ARG A 44 -50.41 23.20 3.80
N HIS A 45 -49.88 24.33 4.24
CA HIS A 45 -49.40 25.36 3.32
C HIS A 45 -47.87 25.48 3.34
N LEU A 46 -47.29 25.81 4.48
CA LEU A 46 -45.85 25.92 4.65
C LEU A 46 -45.42 25.39 6.00
N ARG A 47 -44.11 25.21 6.18
CA ARG A 47 -43.49 24.81 7.44
C ARG A 47 -42.29 25.69 7.74
N LEU A 48 -42.22 26.16 8.99
CA LEU A 48 -41.03 26.85 9.52
C LEU A 48 -40.20 25.87 10.34
N VAL A 49 -38.89 25.87 10.09
CA VAL A 49 -37.94 24.95 10.71
C VAL A 49 -36.83 25.76 11.39
N PRO A 50 -36.87 25.87 12.72
CA PRO A 50 -35.81 26.50 13.49
C PRO A 50 -34.67 25.51 13.73
N THR A 51 -33.44 25.94 13.48
CA THR A 51 -32.20 25.22 13.82
C THR A 51 -31.32 26.11 14.70
N PRO A 52 -30.27 25.59 15.34
CA PRO A 52 -29.34 26.42 16.12
C PRO A 52 -28.64 27.51 15.30
N THR A 53 -28.56 27.36 13.97
CA THR A 53 -27.77 28.21 13.08
C THR A 53 -28.61 29.00 12.07
N ALA A 54 -29.90 28.66 11.87
CA ALA A 54 -30.77 29.33 10.91
C ALA A 54 -32.27 29.14 11.21
N LEU A 55 -33.12 29.98 10.63
CA LEU A 55 -34.54 29.72 10.45
C LEU A 55 -34.82 29.46 8.97
N SER A 56 -35.58 28.43 8.64
CA SER A 56 -35.95 28.15 7.24
C SER A 56 -37.46 28.02 7.06
N VAL A 57 -37.92 28.33 5.85
CA VAL A 57 -39.29 28.09 5.37
C VAL A 57 -39.29 27.10 4.22
N VAL A 58 -40.28 26.22 4.21
CA VAL A 58 -40.55 25.30 3.10
C VAL A 58 -42.03 25.38 2.75
N ASP A 59 -42.33 25.64 1.47
CA ASP A 59 -43.69 25.50 0.95
C ASP A 59 -44.04 24.01 0.77
N LEU A 60 -45.16 23.57 1.33
CA LEU A 60 -45.60 22.17 1.36
C LEU A 60 -46.39 21.75 0.11
N GLY A 61 -46.16 22.42 -1.03
CA GLY A 61 -46.91 22.20 -2.26
C GLY A 61 -48.26 22.92 -2.23
N SER A 62 -48.27 24.15 -1.70
CA SER A 62 -49.48 24.94 -1.57
C SER A 62 -50.06 25.33 -2.94
N SER A 63 -51.39 25.46 -3.01
CA SER A 63 -52.09 25.72 -4.27
C SER A 63 -51.84 27.13 -4.81
N ASN A 64 -51.62 28.09 -3.92
CA ASN A 64 -51.41 29.51 -4.25
C ASN A 64 -49.95 29.95 -4.13
N GLY A 65 -49.05 29.03 -3.74
CA GLY A 65 -47.65 29.33 -3.48
C GLY A 65 -47.41 30.17 -2.21
N SER A 66 -46.15 30.20 -1.78
CA SER A 66 -45.64 31.08 -0.74
C SER A 66 -44.62 32.06 -1.35
N THR A 67 -44.54 33.29 -0.84
CA THR A 67 -43.47 34.24 -1.23
C THR A 67 -42.69 34.70 -0.01
N VAL A 68 -41.38 34.90 -0.14
CA VAL A 68 -40.52 35.56 0.86
C VAL A 68 -40.08 36.90 0.29
N ASN A 69 -40.39 38.00 0.96
CA ASN A 69 -40.10 39.37 0.51
C ASN A 69 -40.58 39.66 -0.94
N GLY A 70 -41.73 39.09 -1.32
CA GLY A 70 -42.30 39.22 -2.67
C GLY A 70 -41.70 38.29 -3.73
N VAL A 71 -40.67 37.51 -3.39
CA VAL A 71 -40.08 36.50 -4.28
C VAL A 71 -40.77 35.15 -4.08
N PRO A 72 -41.29 34.50 -5.14
CA PRO A 72 -41.86 33.16 -5.03
C PRO A 72 -40.89 32.13 -4.45
N LEU A 73 -41.36 31.34 -3.49
CA LEU A 73 -40.55 30.33 -2.82
C LEU A 73 -40.45 29.07 -3.68
N THR A 74 -39.34 28.91 -4.41
CA THR A 74 -39.04 27.73 -5.22
C THR A 74 -38.21 26.73 -4.40
N GLY A 75 -38.81 26.15 -3.35
CA GLY A 75 -38.16 25.14 -2.49
C GLY A 75 -38.01 25.57 -1.03
N ARG A 76 -36.88 25.24 -0.40
CA ARG A 76 -36.50 25.75 0.94
C ARG A 76 -35.86 27.13 0.84
N GLY A 77 -36.31 28.07 1.67
CA GLY A 77 -35.72 29.40 1.83
C GLY A 77 -35.14 29.57 3.23
N THR A 78 -33.93 30.11 3.33
CA THR A 78 -33.37 30.56 4.62
C THR A 78 -33.88 31.96 4.92
N LEU A 79 -34.32 32.17 6.15
CA LEU A 79 -34.92 33.41 6.61
C LEU A 79 -33.97 34.18 7.51
N SER A 80 -33.88 35.47 7.24
CA SER A 80 -33.18 36.46 8.04
C SER A 80 -34.14 37.26 8.91
N THR A 81 -33.59 37.89 9.95
CA THR A 81 -34.35 38.86 10.76
C THR A 81 -34.85 39.98 9.86
N GLY A 82 -36.15 40.23 9.85
CA GLY A 82 -36.82 41.21 9.00
C GLY A 82 -37.56 40.63 7.79
N ASP A 83 -37.37 39.36 7.45
CA ASP A 83 -38.03 38.75 6.30
C ASP A 83 -39.55 38.60 6.52
N VAL A 84 -40.32 38.84 5.46
CA VAL A 84 -41.78 38.70 5.44
C VAL A 84 -42.18 37.57 4.52
N ILE A 85 -42.88 36.59 5.07
CA ILE A 85 -43.43 35.44 4.34
C ILE A 85 -44.91 35.71 4.10
N ARG A 86 -45.36 35.64 2.85
CA ARG A 86 -46.77 35.82 2.48
C ARG A 86 -47.35 34.50 2.01
N LEU A 87 -48.52 34.17 2.54
CA LEU A 87 -49.35 33.01 2.18
C LEU A 87 -50.82 33.45 2.10
N GLY A 88 -51.35 33.54 0.88
CA GLY A 88 -52.65 34.19 0.65
C GLY A 88 -52.64 35.65 1.12
N ARG A 89 -53.54 36.00 2.05
CA ARG A 89 -53.65 37.32 2.69
C ARG A 89 -52.94 37.40 4.03
N THR A 90 -52.37 36.29 4.50
CA THR A 90 -51.66 36.21 5.78
C THR A 90 -50.18 36.51 5.58
N GLU A 91 -49.59 37.28 6.49
CA GLU A 91 -48.16 37.60 6.52
C GLU A 91 -47.52 37.06 7.81
N ILE A 92 -46.32 36.49 7.70
CA ILE A 92 -45.49 36.08 8.84
C ILE A 92 -44.20 36.88 8.77
N LEU A 93 -43.98 37.77 9.74
CA LEU A 93 -42.76 38.55 9.90
C LEU A 93 -41.77 37.82 10.80
N VAL A 94 -40.52 37.71 10.36
CA VAL A 94 -39.41 37.16 11.16
C VAL A 94 -38.85 38.26 12.05
N VAL A 95 -39.24 38.26 13.33
CA VAL A 95 -38.81 39.25 14.32
C VAL A 95 -37.37 39.00 14.78
N HIS A 96 -36.97 37.74 14.86
CA HIS A 96 -35.61 37.32 15.19
C HIS A 96 -35.30 35.98 14.52
N ALA A 97 -34.14 35.88 13.89
CA ALA A 97 -33.55 34.63 13.39
C ALA A 97 -32.07 34.54 13.79
N PRO A 98 -31.55 33.35 14.15
CA PRO A 98 -30.13 33.17 14.45
C PRO A 98 -29.26 33.59 13.26
N LYS A 99 -28.23 34.41 13.51
CA LYS A 99 -27.23 34.78 12.50
C LYS A 99 -26.07 33.78 12.53
N LEU A 100 -25.62 33.33 11.35
CA LEU A 100 -24.25 32.85 11.20
C LEU A 100 -23.31 34.03 11.46
N SER A 101 -22.44 33.91 12.47
CA SER A 101 -21.25 34.73 12.56
C SER A 101 -20.34 34.32 11.40
N SER A 102 -20.39 35.07 10.29
CA SER A 102 -19.29 35.12 9.35
C SER A 102 -18.08 35.71 10.09
N ALA A 103 -17.29 34.85 10.74
CA ALA A 103 -15.97 35.25 11.17
C ALA A 103 -15.21 35.73 9.93
N GLU A 104 -14.73 36.97 9.98
CA GLU A 104 -13.84 37.56 8.99
C GLU A 104 -12.74 36.56 8.62
N GLN A 105 -12.86 35.98 7.43
CA GLN A 105 -11.73 35.42 6.72
C GLN A 105 -10.85 36.61 6.32
N ALA A 106 -9.87 36.92 7.16
CA ALA A 106 -8.74 37.71 6.73
C ALA A 106 -8.05 36.98 5.57
N PRO A 107 -7.73 37.65 4.44
CA PRO A 107 -7.06 37.01 3.32
C PRO A 107 -5.63 36.67 3.74
N VAL A 108 -5.38 35.40 4.06
CA VAL A 108 -4.02 34.89 4.10
C VAL A 108 -3.58 34.71 2.65
N ALA A 109 -2.68 35.59 2.22
CA ALA A 109 -2.06 35.55 0.90
C ALA A 109 -1.50 34.15 0.63
N VAL A 110 -2.07 33.48 -0.36
CA VAL A 110 -1.53 32.25 -0.95
C VAL A 110 -0.28 32.65 -1.72
N ALA A 111 0.89 32.41 -1.14
CA ALA A 111 2.13 32.40 -1.90
C ALA A 111 2.10 31.15 -2.80
N ALA A 112 2.11 31.39 -4.12
CA ALA A 112 2.18 30.37 -5.15
C ALA A 112 3.33 29.40 -4.87
N HIS A 113 3.03 28.11 -4.74
CA HIS A 113 4.03 27.06 -4.79
C HIS A 113 3.87 26.27 -6.10
N ASP A 114 4.93 26.37 -6.89
CA ASP A 114 5.18 25.80 -8.20
C ASP A 114 5.07 24.25 -8.18
N PRO A 115 4.28 23.63 -9.08
CA PRO A 115 3.96 22.21 -9.09
C PRO A 115 5.02 21.37 -9.83
N THR A 116 6.31 21.57 -9.58
CA THR A 116 7.39 20.85 -10.27
C THR A 116 8.31 20.05 -9.33
N ARG A 117 7.89 18.80 -9.05
CA ARG A 117 8.67 17.55 -9.24
C ARG A 117 8.15 16.40 -8.38
N THR A 118 7.10 15.78 -8.89
CA THR A 118 7.10 14.40 -9.40
C THR A 118 8.36 13.55 -9.12
N MET A 119 8.10 12.41 -8.45
CA MET A 119 8.55 11.05 -8.80
C MET A 119 10.05 10.71 -8.62
N GLN A 120 10.47 9.49 -8.30
CA GLN A 120 9.89 8.15 -8.21
C GLN A 120 11.05 7.23 -7.75
N VAL A 121 10.76 6.03 -7.24
CA VAL A 121 11.33 4.77 -7.77
C VAL A 121 10.28 3.67 -7.46
N ILE A 122 9.39 3.31 -8.39
CA ILE A 122 9.45 2.17 -9.34
C ILE A 122 10.13 0.89 -8.82
N LYS A 123 9.28 -0.02 -8.35
CA LYS A 123 9.11 -1.45 -8.73
C LYS A 123 10.26 -2.33 -9.23
N LEU A 124 10.19 -3.59 -8.82
CA LEU A 124 10.56 -4.77 -9.61
C LEU A 124 9.39 -5.76 -9.61
N VAL A 125 9.09 -6.28 -10.80
CA VAL A 125 8.16 -7.36 -11.12
C VAL A 125 8.90 -8.70 -10.97
N ASP A 126 8.19 -9.74 -10.52
CA ASP A 126 8.66 -11.13 -10.49
C ASP A 126 8.45 -11.83 -11.84
N VAL A 127 9.32 -12.81 -12.16
CA VAL A 127 9.15 -13.76 -13.27
C VAL A 127 9.03 -15.18 -12.79
N PRO A 128 8.38 -16.03 -13.62
CA PRO A 128 8.02 -17.39 -13.29
C PRO A 128 9.18 -18.28 -12.85
N VAL A 129 8.93 -18.96 -11.73
CA VAL A 129 9.63 -20.19 -11.30
C VAL A 129 8.92 -21.40 -11.93
N PRO A 130 9.51 -22.12 -12.91
CA PRO A 130 9.04 -23.41 -13.37
C PRO A 130 9.02 -24.50 -12.30
N ALA A 131 8.08 -25.41 -12.51
CA ALA A 131 7.65 -26.48 -11.64
C ALA A 131 8.79 -27.31 -11.03
N ALA A 132 8.71 -27.53 -9.72
CA ALA A 132 9.50 -28.53 -9.02
C ALA A 132 9.15 -29.93 -9.53
N ALA A 133 10.07 -30.50 -10.32
CA ALA A 133 10.10 -31.92 -10.63
C ALA A 133 10.41 -32.72 -9.36
N ALA A 134 9.82 -33.92 -9.26
CA ALA A 134 10.04 -34.86 -8.18
C ALA A 134 11.54 -35.09 -7.94
N ALA A 135 11.93 -35.15 -6.66
CA ALA A 135 13.33 -35.27 -6.25
C ALA A 135 13.91 -36.65 -6.63
N GLU A 136 14.57 -36.72 -7.78
CA GLU A 136 15.51 -37.80 -8.10
C GLU A 136 16.73 -37.74 -7.16
N VAL A 137 17.19 -38.90 -6.71
CA VAL A 137 18.40 -39.02 -5.89
C VAL A 137 19.63 -38.69 -6.75
N ARG A 138 20.05 -37.42 -6.74
CA ARG A 138 21.21 -36.96 -7.51
C ARG A 138 22.53 -37.51 -6.95
N PRO A 139 23.50 -37.90 -7.80
CA PRO A 139 24.82 -38.33 -7.35
C PRO A 139 25.54 -37.24 -6.54
N VAL A 140 26.36 -37.63 -5.56
CA VAL A 140 27.03 -36.70 -4.61
C VAL A 140 27.93 -35.71 -5.34
N GLY A 141 28.62 -36.13 -6.40
CA GLY A 141 29.48 -35.27 -7.21
C GLY A 141 28.73 -34.12 -7.89
N LEU A 142 27.53 -34.38 -8.41
CA LEU A 142 26.68 -33.35 -9.04
C LEU A 142 26.15 -32.36 -7.99
N ARG A 143 25.72 -32.86 -6.83
CA ARG A 143 25.29 -32.02 -5.68
C ARG A 143 26.41 -31.11 -5.17
N LEU A 144 27.65 -31.59 -5.19
CA LEU A 144 28.81 -30.80 -4.78
C LEU A 144 29.10 -29.67 -5.79
N ALA A 145 29.01 -29.97 -7.10
CA ALA A 145 29.19 -28.99 -8.17
C ALA A 145 28.09 -27.91 -8.17
N GLU A 146 26.83 -28.31 -7.99
CA GLU A 146 25.68 -27.39 -7.87
C GLU A 146 25.85 -26.44 -6.68
N ARG A 147 26.24 -26.97 -5.51
CA ARG A 147 26.55 -26.15 -4.33
C ARG A 147 27.73 -25.21 -4.55
N ALA A 148 28.79 -25.67 -5.22
CA ALA A 148 29.98 -24.86 -5.51
C ALA A 148 29.67 -23.71 -6.48
N LEU A 149 28.78 -23.92 -7.46
CA LEU A 149 28.35 -22.89 -8.40
C LEU A 149 27.19 -22.01 -7.87
N GLY A 150 26.58 -22.40 -6.75
CA GLY A 150 25.43 -21.70 -6.17
C GLY A 150 24.11 -21.96 -6.92
N ILE A 151 24.04 -23.05 -7.69
CA ILE A 151 22.84 -23.51 -8.36
C ILE A 151 21.90 -24.05 -7.29
N ASP A 152 20.67 -23.54 -7.24
CA ASP A 152 19.59 -24.18 -6.48
C ASP A 152 18.72 -25.00 -7.42
N PRO A 153 18.94 -26.33 -7.51
CA PRO A 153 18.14 -27.19 -8.35
C PRO A 153 16.74 -27.47 -7.78
N THR A 154 16.49 -27.09 -6.52
CA THR A 154 15.22 -27.37 -5.83
C THR A 154 14.18 -26.27 -6.02
N GLY A 155 14.62 -25.05 -6.36
CA GLY A 155 13.77 -23.86 -6.44
C GLY A 155 13.16 -23.43 -5.10
N THR A 156 13.61 -24.01 -3.97
CA THR A 156 13.05 -23.75 -2.64
C THR A 156 13.85 -22.74 -1.82
N ARG A 157 15.08 -22.42 -2.23
CA ARG A 157 15.95 -21.49 -1.53
C ARG A 157 15.72 -20.07 -2.05
N ASP A 158 15.64 -19.10 -1.15
CA ASP A 158 15.83 -17.71 -1.55
C ASP A 158 17.27 -17.54 -2.11
N LEU A 159 17.36 -17.34 -3.42
CA LEU A 159 18.62 -17.18 -4.15
C LEU A 159 19.27 -15.83 -3.87
N PHE A 160 18.46 -14.83 -3.50
CA PHE A 160 18.86 -13.43 -3.31
C PHE A 160 18.29 -12.84 -2.01
N PRO A 161 18.57 -13.46 -0.84
CA PRO A 161 17.97 -13.05 0.42
C PRO A 161 18.38 -11.62 0.77
N PRO A 162 17.47 -10.81 1.32
CA PRO A 162 17.81 -9.52 1.87
C PRO A 162 18.80 -9.68 3.04
N TYR A 163 19.59 -8.63 3.31
CA TYR A 163 20.63 -8.70 4.34
C TYR A 163 20.11 -9.04 5.75
N THR A 164 18.83 -8.76 6.01
CA THR A 164 18.13 -9.08 7.28
C THR A 164 17.95 -10.57 7.51
N GLU A 165 17.98 -11.37 6.44
CA GLU A 165 17.87 -12.83 6.50
C GLU A 165 19.23 -13.53 6.48
N LEU A 166 20.33 -12.78 6.32
CA LEU A 166 21.68 -13.34 6.35
C LEU A 166 22.14 -13.58 7.80
N PRO A 167 22.78 -14.72 8.09
CA PRO A 167 23.23 -15.04 9.45
C PRO A 167 24.34 -14.09 9.91
N HIS A 168 24.17 -13.50 11.10
CA HIS A 168 25.19 -12.70 11.75
C HIS A 168 26.23 -13.59 12.46
N LYS A 169 27.39 -13.81 11.82
CA LYS A 169 28.50 -14.58 12.42
C LYS A 169 29.32 -13.82 13.46
N VAL A 170 29.24 -12.48 13.44
CA VAL A 170 30.03 -11.58 14.30
C VAL A 170 29.05 -10.69 15.05
N SER A 171 29.25 -10.55 16.37
CA SER A 171 28.39 -9.75 17.22
C SER A 171 28.46 -8.27 16.85
N ARG A 172 27.38 -7.54 17.12
CA ARG A 172 27.32 -6.10 16.81
C ARG A 172 28.35 -5.28 17.58
N GLN A 173 28.64 -5.66 18.83
CA GLN A 173 29.66 -5.01 19.65
C GLN A 173 31.06 -5.24 19.07
N ALA A 174 31.35 -6.46 18.59
CA ALA A 174 32.60 -6.73 17.89
C ALA A 174 32.73 -5.89 16.62
N TRP A 175 31.66 -5.76 15.82
CA TRP A 175 31.68 -4.87 14.66
C TRP A 175 31.88 -3.40 15.02
N LEU A 176 31.29 -2.93 16.12
CA LEU A 176 31.52 -1.57 16.60
C LEU A 176 32.99 -1.35 16.99
N ALA A 177 33.58 -2.27 17.74
CA ALA A 177 35.00 -2.21 18.13
C ALA A 177 35.92 -2.22 16.91
N ILE A 178 35.67 -3.10 15.93
CA ILE A 178 36.44 -3.17 14.69
C ILE A 178 36.39 -1.83 13.92
N ARG A 179 35.25 -1.13 13.96
CA ARG A 179 35.08 0.16 13.26
C ARG A 179 35.74 1.32 13.96
N VAL A 180 35.66 1.36 15.27
CA VAL A 180 36.45 2.32 16.06
C VAL A 180 37.92 2.09 15.74
N GLY A 181 38.37 0.84 15.78
CA GLY A 181 39.73 0.46 15.37
C GLY A 181 40.08 0.90 13.95
N SER A 182 39.19 0.68 12.97
CA SER A 182 39.48 1.05 11.58
C SER A 182 39.56 2.55 11.35
N VAL A 183 38.72 3.35 12.03
CA VAL A 183 38.82 4.81 12.01
C VAL A 183 40.12 5.27 12.64
N LEU A 184 40.52 4.69 13.78
CA LEU A 184 41.80 5.01 14.43
C LEU A 184 42.99 4.66 13.53
N VAL A 185 42.99 3.49 12.88
CA VAL A 185 44.03 3.11 11.92
C VAL A 185 44.06 4.08 10.74
N TYR A 186 42.90 4.47 10.21
CA TYR A 186 42.84 5.45 9.12
C TYR A 186 43.44 6.80 9.53
N LEU A 187 43.07 7.32 10.71
CA LEU A 187 43.62 8.56 11.24
C LEU A 187 45.12 8.44 11.51
N ALA A 188 45.59 7.29 11.99
CA ALA A 188 47.02 7.04 12.17
C ALA A 188 47.80 7.07 10.84
N VAL A 189 47.23 6.52 9.75
CA VAL A 189 47.82 6.62 8.41
C VAL A 189 47.85 8.08 7.93
N VAL A 190 46.77 8.85 8.12
CA VAL A 190 46.73 10.28 7.79
C VAL A 190 47.80 11.05 8.55
N VAL A 191 47.91 10.86 9.86
CA VAL A 191 48.94 11.51 10.69
C VAL A 191 50.34 11.10 10.23
N THR A 192 50.56 9.81 9.94
CA THR A 192 51.87 9.31 9.48
C THR A 192 52.25 9.91 8.13
N LEU A 193 51.31 10.17 7.24
CA LEU A 193 51.57 10.82 5.95
C LEU A 193 52.09 12.27 6.09
N PHE A 194 51.77 12.96 7.20
CA PHE A 194 52.33 14.27 7.53
C PHE A 194 53.64 14.16 8.33
N VAL A 195 53.70 13.28 9.33
CA VAL A 195 54.83 13.21 10.28
C VAL A 195 56.00 12.38 9.74
N ARG A 196 55.72 11.27 9.04
CA ARG A 196 56.70 10.40 8.39
C ARG A 196 56.24 10.04 6.97
N PRO A 197 56.30 11.00 6.01
CA PRO A 197 55.74 10.86 4.67
C PRO A 197 56.10 9.55 3.96
N ALA A 198 57.38 9.14 3.99
CA ALA A 198 57.83 7.92 3.33
C ALA A 198 57.19 6.65 3.93
N ALA A 199 57.07 6.58 5.26
CA ALA A 199 56.42 5.46 5.94
C ALA A 199 54.91 5.44 5.67
N GLY A 200 54.26 6.61 5.67
CA GLY A 200 52.83 6.74 5.34
C GLY A 200 52.53 6.33 3.90
N LEU A 201 53.35 6.77 2.93
CA LEU A 201 53.23 6.39 1.53
C LEU A 201 53.47 4.89 1.33
N PHE A 202 54.46 4.31 2.01
CA PHE A 202 54.71 2.87 1.99
C PHE A 202 53.50 2.09 2.49
N VAL A 203 53.01 2.39 3.70
CA VAL A 203 51.85 1.70 4.28
C VAL A 203 50.61 1.86 3.40
N PHE A 204 50.33 3.06 2.90
CA PHE A 204 49.13 3.31 2.13
C PHE A 204 49.20 2.69 0.72
N PHE A 205 50.22 3.02 -0.08
CA PHE A 205 50.28 2.62 -1.50
C PHE A 205 50.92 1.26 -1.77
N ARG A 206 51.81 0.77 -0.90
CA ARG A 206 52.49 -0.53 -1.10
C ARG A 206 51.89 -1.66 -0.26
N VAL A 207 51.21 -1.35 0.84
CA VAL A 207 50.54 -2.37 1.68
C VAL A 207 49.01 -2.33 1.52
N ILE A 208 48.37 -1.21 1.84
CA ILE A 208 46.89 -1.15 1.91
C ILE A 208 46.24 -1.20 0.53
N VAL A 209 46.63 -0.32 -0.39
CA VAL A 209 46.00 -0.18 -1.72
C VAL A 209 46.06 -1.48 -2.54
N PRO A 210 47.19 -2.24 -2.59
CA PRO A 210 47.26 -3.50 -3.33
C PRO A 210 46.35 -4.62 -2.82
N LEU A 211 45.93 -4.56 -1.54
CA LEU A 211 45.07 -5.59 -0.93
C LEU A 211 43.58 -5.33 -1.11
N TRP A 212 43.17 -4.07 -1.34
CA TRP A 212 41.76 -3.70 -1.44
C TRP A 212 41.00 -4.32 -2.62
N PRO A 213 41.55 -4.40 -3.86
CA PRO A 213 40.83 -5.03 -4.96
C PRO A 213 40.46 -6.50 -4.68
N ALA A 214 41.37 -7.29 -4.11
CA ALA A 214 41.08 -8.66 -3.66
C ALA A 214 40.01 -8.69 -2.57
N LEU A 215 40.04 -7.76 -1.60
CA LEU A 215 39.00 -7.67 -0.59
C LEU A 215 37.62 -7.34 -1.18
N PHE A 216 37.55 -6.44 -2.16
CA PHE A 216 36.29 -6.11 -2.85
C PHE A 216 35.78 -7.26 -3.73
N PHE A 217 36.70 -8.03 -4.30
CA PHE A 217 36.40 -9.18 -5.11
C PHE A 217 35.94 -10.39 -4.29
N ILE A 218 36.59 -10.64 -3.15
CA ILE A 218 36.30 -11.82 -2.30
C ILE A 218 35.17 -11.53 -1.32
N ALA A 219 35.27 -10.44 -0.56
CA ALA A 219 34.41 -10.16 0.59
C ALA A 219 33.97 -8.68 0.68
N PRO A 220 33.25 -8.15 -0.33
CA PRO A 220 32.83 -6.74 -0.34
C PRO A 220 31.91 -6.37 0.84
N GLY A 221 31.13 -7.31 1.37
CA GLY A 221 30.33 -7.11 2.59
C GLY A 221 31.18 -6.93 3.86
N VAL A 222 32.33 -7.59 3.95
CA VAL A 222 33.27 -7.40 5.07
C VAL A 222 33.89 -6.01 4.98
N TRP A 223 34.31 -5.57 3.79
CA TRP A 223 34.78 -4.20 3.57
C TRP A 223 33.76 -3.16 4.05
N ARG A 224 32.48 -3.34 3.71
CA ARG A 224 31.40 -2.43 4.13
C ARG A 224 31.28 -2.28 5.64
N ASN A 225 31.58 -3.34 6.40
CA ASN A 225 31.56 -3.32 7.85
C ASN A 225 32.85 -2.74 8.45
N ILE A 226 34.02 -2.97 7.85
CA ILE A 226 35.30 -2.45 8.39
C ILE A 226 35.66 -1.05 7.87
N CYS A 227 35.01 -0.53 6.84
CA CYS A 227 35.39 0.70 6.17
C CYS A 227 35.36 1.91 7.12
N PRO A 228 36.50 2.62 7.30
CA PRO A 228 36.57 3.78 8.21
C PRO A 228 35.69 4.95 7.74
N LEU A 229 35.51 5.12 6.42
CA LEU A 229 34.64 6.16 5.87
C LEU A 229 33.15 5.87 6.15
N SER A 230 32.76 4.60 6.10
CA SER A 230 31.41 4.15 6.49
C SER A 230 31.16 4.38 7.99
N ALA A 231 32.17 4.09 8.83
CA ALA A 231 32.14 4.38 10.27
C ALA A 231 32.00 5.87 10.56
N SER A 232 32.88 6.69 9.97
CA SER A 232 32.82 8.15 10.07
C SER A 232 31.47 8.72 9.63
N ASN A 233 30.91 8.24 8.50
CA ASN A 233 29.60 8.68 8.02
C ASN A 233 28.43 8.33 8.96
N GLN A 234 28.55 7.29 9.78
CA GLN A 234 27.47 6.92 10.70
C GLN A 234 27.57 7.56 12.07
N LEU A 235 28.76 8.06 12.43
CA LEU A 235 29.03 8.61 13.75
C LEU A 235 28.02 9.70 14.16
N PRO A 236 27.67 10.70 13.33
CA PRO A 236 26.67 11.71 13.70
C PRO A 236 25.28 11.15 14.04
N ARG A 237 24.92 10.00 13.47
CA ARG A 237 23.62 9.36 13.68
C ARG A 237 23.60 8.55 14.96
N VAL A 238 24.66 7.77 15.18
CA VAL A 238 24.82 7.00 16.42
C VAL A 238 24.89 7.93 17.63
N ALA A 239 25.49 9.11 17.46
CA ALA A 239 25.58 10.13 18.49
C ALA A 239 24.36 11.08 18.57
N GLY A 240 23.32 10.89 17.75
CA GLY A 240 22.04 11.59 17.88
C GLY A 240 21.96 13.03 17.37
N PHE A 241 22.92 13.50 16.55
CA PHE A 241 22.96 14.90 16.07
C PHE A 241 22.92 15.06 14.53
N SER A 242 22.45 14.04 13.80
CA SER A 242 22.28 14.13 12.34
C SER A 242 21.03 14.94 11.95
N ARG A 243 21.13 15.80 10.92
CA ARG A 243 20.01 16.54 10.31
C ARG A 243 19.09 15.66 9.47
N ALA A 244 19.60 14.51 9.00
CA ALA A 244 18.83 13.54 8.23
C ALA A 244 18.02 14.16 7.05
N ALA A 245 18.64 15.02 6.23
CA ALA A 245 18.02 15.57 5.02
C ALA A 245 18.01 14.56 3.86
N THR A 246 17.03 14.65 2.96
CA THR A 246 17.02 13.87 1.71
C THR A 246 17.96 14.50 0.68
N ALA A 247 18.78 13.70 0.02
CA ALA A 247 19.65 14.20 -1.06
C ALA A 247 18.80 14.71 -2.23
N PRO A 248 19.20 15.82 -2.90
CA PRO A 248 18.50 16.33 -4.08
C PRO A 248 18.43 15.29 -5.21
N GLY A 249 17.35 15.30 -6.00
CA GLY A 249 17.13 14.32 -7.08
C GLY A 249 18.22 14.31 -8.17
N TRP A 250 18.91 15.44 -8.42
CA TRP A 250 20.04 15.47 -9.37
C TRP A 250 21.26 14.73 -8.83
N TRP A 251 21.49 14.76 -7.51
CA TRP A 251 22.59 14.09 -6.85
C TRP A 251 22.37 12.57 -6.90
N THR A 252 21.16 12.12 -6.56
CA THR A 252 20.83 10.69 -6.57
C THR A 252 20.87 10.09 -7.97
N ARG A 253 20.44 10.84 -9.00
CA ARG A 253 20.52 10.41 -10.40
C ARG A 253 21.96 10.27 -10.93
N ASN A 254 22.88 11.14 -10.50
CA ASN A 254 24.25 11.17 -11.03
C ASN A 254 25.29 10.55 -10.09
N SER A 255 24.89 9.95 -8.97
CA SER A 255 25.82 9.58 -7.91
C SER A 255 26.89 8.58 -8.34
N PHE A 256 26.54 7.59 -9.17
CA PHE A 256 27.50 6.61 -9.67
C PHE A 256 28.53 7.24 -10.61
N LEU A 257 28.10 8.16 -11.49
CA LEU A 257 29.01 8.88 -12.40
C LEU A 257 29.95 9.79 -11.60
N ILE A 258 29.44 10.50 -10.59
CA ILE A 258 30.25 11.30 -9.68
C ILE A 258 31.30 10.43 -8.99
N ALA A 259 30.89 9.27 -8.45
CA ALA A 259 31.81 8.34 -7.82
C ALA A 259 32.85 7.77 -8.79
N ALA A 260 32.47 7.46 -10.04
CA ALA A 260 33.37 6.99 -11.09
C ALA A 260 34.37 8.06 -11.51
N ALA A 261 33.92 9.30 -11.68
CA ALA A 261 34.79 10.45 -11.96
C ALA A 261 35.78 10.66 -10.81
N LEU A 262 35.29 10.69 -9.56
CA LEU A 262 36.16 10.80 -8.38
C LEU A 262 37.16 9.64 -8.29
N PHE A 263 36.76 8.40 -8.61
CA PHE A 263 37.68 7.26 -8.67
C PHE A 263 38.80 7.49 -9.67
N PHE A 264 38.47 7.75 -10.95
CA PHE A 264 39.47 7.91 -12.00
C PHE A 264 40.32 9.16 -11.80
N SER A 265 39.76 10.24 -11.26
CA SER A 265 40.51 11.45 -10.92
C SER A 265 41.49 11.21 -9.77
N ILE A 266 41.04 10.62 -8.66
CA ILE A 266 41.91 10.38 -7.49
C ILE A 266 42.96 9.32 -7.81
N ALA A 267 42.58 8.23 -8.47
CA ALA A 267 43.53 7.19 -8.88
C ALA A 267 44.50 7.73 -9.94
N GLY A 268 44.00 8.51 -10.91
CA GLY A 268 44.79 9.11 -11.98
C GLY A 268 45.72 10.23 -11.50
N ALA A 269 45.42 10.92 -10.40
CA ALA A 269 46.29 11.92 -9.79
C ALA A 269 47.64 11.33 -9.33
N ARG A 270 47.75 10.00 -9.21
CA ARG A 270 49.03 9.32 -8.97
C ARG A 270 50.01 9.45 -10.13
N LEU A 271 49.54 9.65 -11.36
CA LEU A 271 50.43 9.90 -12.51
C LEU A 271 51.23 11.21 -12.37
N ILE A 272 50.67 12.18 -11.66
CA ILE A 272 51.28 13.49 -11.40
C ILE A 272 51.87 13.61 -9.98
N GLY A 273 52.01 12.48 -9.26
CA GLY A 273 52.80 12.43 -8.03
C GLY A 273 52.01 12.45 -6.73
N LEU A 274 50.69 12.18 -6.74
CA LEU A 274 49.95 11.98 -5.48
C LEU A 274 50.63 10.92 -4.59
N ASP A 275 51.08 9.81 -5.17
CA ASP A 275 51.78 8.73 -4.45
C ASP A 275 53.26 9.00 -4.14
N ARG A 276 53.76 10.20 -4.47
CA ARG A 276 55.12 10.67 -4.14
C ARG A 276 55.12 11.74 -3.05
N SER A 277 53.97 12.36 -2.78
CA SER A 277 53.81 13.39 -1.76
C SER A 277 52.93 12.91 -0.61
N GLY A 278 53.58 12.63 0.53
CA GLY A 278 52.89 12.24 1.76
C GLY A 278 51.86 13.29 2.20
N PRO A 279 52.23 14.57 2.33
CA PRO A 279 51.28 15.63 2.69
C PRO A 279 50.10 15.75 1.72
N ALA A 280 50.33 15.65 0.40
CA ALA A 280 49.24 15.72 -0.58
C ALA A 280 48.27 14.53 -0.43
N THR A 281 48.79 13.31 -0.24
CA THR A 281 47.97 12.13 0.05
C THR A 281 47.23 12.29 1.39
N GLY A 282 47.91 12.81 2.41
CA GLY A 282 47.34 13.07 3.74
C GLY A 282 46.17 14.04 3.68
N VAL A 283 46.29 15.14 2.93
CA VAL A 283 45.21 16.11 2.69
C VAL A 283 44.03 15.44 1.98
N VAL A 284 44.27 14.68 0.90
CA VAL A 284 43.20 14.00 0.17
C VAL A 284 42.44 13.01 1.07
N LEU A 285 43.15 12.21 1.88
CA LEU A 285 42.52 11.30 2.82
C LEU A 285 41.76 12.03 3.94
N ALA A 286 42.32 13.11 4.49
CA ALA A 286 41.64 13.93 5.50
C ALA A 286 40.33 14.53 4.95
N VAL A 287 40.36 15.07 3.73
CA VAL A 287 39.18 15.62 3.05
C VAL A 287 38.13 14.53 2.82
N ILE A 288 38.55 13.32 2.42
CA ILE A 288 37.65 12.19 2.20
C ILE A 288 36.94 11.79 3.51
N ILE A 289 37.65 11.61 4.63
CA ILE A 289 37.00 11.20 5.89
C ILE A 289 36.15 12.32 6.50
N ALA A 290 36.54 13.58 6.34
CA ALA A 290 35.75 14.74 6.74
C ALA A 290 34.46 14.85 5.92
N SER A 291 34.54 14.63 4.61
CA SER A 291 33.38 14.63 3.71
C SER A 291 32.44 13.47 4.02
N ALA A 292 32.99 12.30 4.38
CA ALA A 292 32.21 11.15 4.84
C ALA A 292 31.43 11.50 6.13
N PHE A 293 32.08 12.12 7.11
CA PHE A 293 31.44 12.61 8.33
C PHE A 293 30.35 13.65 8.04
N ALA A 294 30.65 14.65 7.20
CA ALA A 294 29.71 15.71 6.82
C ALA A 294 28.47 15.16 6.11
N GLY A 295 28.64 14.21 5.19
CA GLY A 295 27.51 13.50 4.57
C GLY A 295 26.69 12.71 5.59
N GLY A 296 27.32 12.26 6.68
CA GLY A 296 26.70 11.60 7.82
C GLY A 296 25.80 12.52 8.65
N PHE A 297 26.30 13.73 8.86
CA PHE A 297 25.63 14.80 9.55
C PHE A 297 24.46 15.36 8.74
N LEU A 298 24.65 15.61 7.44
CA LEU A 298 23.65 16.29 6.61
C LEU A 298 22.55 15.38 6.06
N LEU A 299 22.90 14.18 5.57
CA LEU A 299 22.00 13.37 4.73
C LEU A 299 21.46 12.12 5.44
N LYS A 300 20.27 11.64 5.04
CA LYS A 300 19.67 10.39 5.55
C LYS A 300 20.54 9.18 5.19
N GLY A 301 20.62 8.20 6.10
CA GLY A 301 21.18 6.87 5.84
C GLY A 301 22.56 6.84 5.15
N LYS A 302 22.90 5.73 4.48
CA LYS A 302 24.19 5.60 3.78
C LYS A 302 24.27 6.37 2.45
N SER A 303 23.20 7.03 2.01
CA SER A 303 23.21 7.90 0.83
C SER A 303 24.02 9.18 1.02
N GLY A 304 24.43 9.49 2.25
CA GLY A 304 25.36 10.58 2.51
C GLY A 304 26.79 10.34 2.01
N TRP A 305 27.20 9.08 1.80
CA TRP A 305 28.56 8.76 1.36
C TRP A 305 28.67 7.42 0.62
N CYS A 306 28.47 6.31 1.35
CA CYS A 306 28.83 4.96 0.89
C CYS A 306 28.04 4.47 -0.33
N SER A 307 26.83 4.98 -0.53
CA SER A 307 25.97 4.61 -1.67
C SER A 307 25.76 5.78 -2.64
N SER A 308 26.58 6.83 -2.55
CA SER A 308 26.51 7.99 -3.43
C SER A 308 27.89 8.36 -3.96
N ILE A 309 28.63 9.23 -3.27
CA ILE A 309 29.86 9.89 -3.76
C ILE A 309 31.15 9.14 -3.42
N CYS A 310 31.08 8.05 -2.65
CA CYS A 310 32.28 7.28 -2.28
C CYS A 310 33.04 6.83 -3.54
N PRO A 311 34.32 7.22 -3.74
CA PRO A 311 35.07 6.87 -4.95
C PRO A 311 35.32 5.36 -5.09
N LEU A 312 35.20 4.59 -4.01
CA LEU A 312 35.35 3.13 -4.05
C LEU A 312 34.03 2.41 -4.40
N LEU A 313 32.90 3.12 -4.47
CA LEU A 313 31.59 2.54 -4.79
C LEU A 313 31.58 1.84 -6.17
N PRO A 314 32.08 2.45 -7.27
CA PRO A 314 32.07 1.80 -8.59
C PRO A 314 32.89 0.51 -8.59
N LEU A 315 34.11 0.55 -8.03
CA LEU A 315 34.98 -0.62 -7.94
C LEU A 315 34.35 -1.75 -7.11
N GLN A 316 33.77 -1.40 -5.95
CA GLN A 316 33.06 -2.35 -5.12
C GLN A 316 31.86 -2.97 -5.85
N ARG A 317 31.11 -2.18 -6.60
CA ARG A 317 29.94 -2.64 -7.36
C ARG A 317 30.36 -3.57 -8.50
N THR A 318 31.38 -3.19 -9.27
CA THR A 318 31.91 -3.97 -10.40
C THR A 318 32.44 -5.33 -9.99
N TYR A 319 33.11 -5.45 -8.83
CA TYR A 319 33.59 -6.74 -8.31
C TYR A 319 32.58 -7.47 -7.44
N GLY A 320 31.61 -6.76 -6.87
CA GLY A 320 30.59 -7.30 -5.96
C GLY A 320 29.40 -7.96 -6.65
N GLN A 321 29.51 -8.37 -7.91
CA GLN A 321 28.39 -8.99 -8.66
C GLN A 321 27.97 -10.34 -8.06
N THR A 322 28.95 -11.20 -7.78
CA THR A 322 28.75 -12.51 -7.14
C THR A 322 29.81 -12.76 -6.05
N PRO A 323 29.67 -12.15 -4.86
CA PRO A 323 30.69 -12.24 -3.82
C PRO A 323 30.94 -13.69 -3.37
N TYR A 324 32.20 -14.01 -3.04
CA TYR A 324 32.55 -15.27 -2.40
C TYR A 324 32.08 -15.34 -0.95
N VAL A 325 32.25 -14.23 -0.23
CA VAL A 325 31.83 -14.09 1.16
C VAL A 325 30.75 -13.01 1.24
N THR A 326 29.53 -13.45 1.57
CA THR A 326 28.42 -12.57 1.93
C THR A 326 28.47 -12.30 3.43
N SER A 327 28.40 -11.02 3.81
CA SER A 327 28.37 -10.59 5.21
C SER A 327 27.23 -9.60 5.35
N PRO A 328 26.29 -9.80 6.30
CA PRO A 328 25.20 -8.85 6.52
C PRO A 328 25.76 -7.49 6.93
N ASN A 329 25.05 -6.45 6.51
CA ASN A 329 25.31 -5.11 6.98
C ASN A 329 24.88 -5.00 8.45
N SER A 330 25.83 -4.72 9.35
CA SER A 330 25.55 -4.63 10.79
C SER A 330 25.14 -3.22 11.26
N HIS A 331 24.87 -2.31 10.33
CA HIS A 331 24.78 -0.87 10.62
C HIS A 331 23.46 -0.19 10.28
N CYS A 332 22.74 -0.70 9.28
CA CYS A 332 21.40 -0.20 8.98
C CYS A 332 20.42 -1.04 9.81
N GLU A 333 20.03 -0.54 10.99
CA GLU A 333 19.05 -1.22 11.84
C GLU A 333 17.66 -1.30 11.18
N SER A 334 17.31 -0.28 10.40
CA SER A 334 16.11 -0.26 9.56
C SER A 334 16.49 0.23 8.16
N CYS A 335 16.21 -0.56 7.12
CA CYS A 335 16.40 -0.09 5.74
C CYS A 335 15.46 1.09 5.47
N LEU A 336 16.02 2.23 5.04
CA LEU A 336 15.25 3.43 4.68
C LEU A 336 15.16 3.65 3.16
N GLY A 337 15.60 2.68 2.34
CA GLY A 337 15.55 2.80 0.88
C GLY A 337 16.39 3.94 0.30
N CYS A 338 17.55 4.25 0.90
CA CYS A 338 18.32 5.47 0.60
C CYS A 338 18.98 5.51 -0.79
N ALA A 339 19.06 4.39 -1.51
CA ALA A 339 19.59 4.31 -2.87
C ALA A 339 18.88 3.18 -3.63
N LYS A 340 18.57 3.40 -4.92
CA LYS A 340 18.04 2.37 -5.84
C LYS A 340 19.02 1.19 -5.90
N ASN A 341 18.50 -0.03 -5.89
CA ASN A 341 19.28 -1.28 -5.95
C ASN A 341 20.47 -1.32 -4.97
N CYS A 342 20.25 -0.98 -3.69
CA CYS A 342 21.34 -0.88 -2.72
C CYS A 342 22.05 -2.23 -2.48
N TYR A 343 23.39 -2.27 -2.63
CA TYR A 343 24.21 -3.46 -2.33
C TYR A 343 24.00 -3.96 -0.89
N ASP A 344 23.87 -3.04 0.08
CA ASP A 344 23.68 -3.41 1.49
C ASP A 344 22.28 -3.99 1.77
N PHE A 345 21.33 -3.90 0.82
CA PHE A 345 19.97 -4.44 0.94
C PHE A 345 19.88 -5.87 0.39
N LYS A 346 20.24 -6.08 -0.89
CA LYS A 346 20.29 -7.40 -1.54
C LYS A 346 21.65 -7.61 -2.23
N PRO A 347 22.72 -7.97 -1.51
CA PRO A 347 24.10 -7.93 -2.02
C PRO A 347 24.36 -8.84 -3.23
N ARG A 348 23.61 -9.93 -3.38
CA ARG A 348 23.75 -10.88 -4.50
C ARG A 348 22.93 -10.53 -5.75
N ALA A 349 21.95 -9.63 -5.64
CA ALA A 349 21.07 -9.22 -6.74
C ALA A 349 21.28 -7.77 -7.18
N ALA A 350 21.97 -6.97 -6.36
CA ALA A 350 22.04 -5.52 -6.54
C ALA A 350 22.72 -5.08 -7.85
N TRP A 351 23.71 -5.83 -8.34
CA TRP A 351 24.36 -5.51 -9.63
C TRP A 351 23.51 -5.97 -10.82
N GLN A 352 22.88 -7.15 -10.74
CA GLN A 352 22.00 -7.65 -11.79
C GLN A 352 20.77 -6.75 -11.94
N ALA A 353 20.19 -6.29 -10.83
CA ALA A 353 19.10 -5.30 -10.83
C ALA A 353 19.52 -3.95 -11.42
N ASP A 354 20.78 -3.54 -11.24
CA ASP A 354 21.34 -2.33 -11.87
C ASP A 354 21.50 -2.49 -13.40
N MET A 355 21.83 -3.70 -13.88
CA MET A 355 22.00 -3.99 -15.32
C MET A 355 20.66 -4.22 -16.02
N ALA A 356 19.66 -4.74 -15.31
CA ALA A 356 18.31 -4.96 -15.82
C ALA A 356 17.40 -3.72 -15.73
N ASP A 357 17.93 -2.59 -15.27
CA ASP A 357 17.18 -1.35 -15.13
C ASP A 357 16.81 -0.78 -16.52
N PRO A 358 15.53 -0.49 -16.81
CA PRO A 358 15.11 -0.01 -18.12
C PRO A 358 15.60 1.40 -18.41
N GLU A 359 15.98 2.20 -17.39
CA GLU A 359 16.51 3.54 -17.58
C GLU A 359 18.02 3.49 -17.90
N PRO A 360 18.48 3.88 -19.11
CA PRO A 360 19.89 3.77 -19.50
C PRO A 360 20.84 4.59 -18.60
N ARG A 361 20.32 5.62 -17.94
CA ARG A 361 21.08 6.45 -16.99
C ARG A 361 21.55 5.66 -15.76
N TRP A 362 20.88 4.56 -15.42
CA TRP A 362 21.29 3.67 -14.33
C TRP A 362 22.26 2.59 -14.83
N SER A 363 22.00 1.94 -15.95
CA SER A 363 22.87 0.85 -16.46
C SER A 363 24.16 1.37 -17.14
N ALA A 364 24.07 2.41 -17.99
CA ALA A 364 25.19 2.83 -18.84
C ALA A 364 26.45 3.31 -18.08
N PRO A 365 26.38 4.11 -17.00
CA PRO A 365 27.58 4.53 -16.26
C PRO A 365 28.34 3.35 -15.63
N ARG A 366 27.64 2.28 -15.27
CA ARG A 366 28.24 1.05 -14.70
C ARG A 366 28.95 0.24 -15.77
N VAL A 367 28.32 0.12 -16.96
CA VAL A 367 28.94 -0.47 -18.15
C VAL A 367 30.19 0.31 -18.53
N LEU A 368 30.09 1.65 -18.63
CA LEU A 368 31.21 2.53 -18.97
C LEU A 368 32.36 2.38 -17.97
N PHE A 369 32.08 2.36 -16.66
CA PHE A 369 33.10 2.17 -15.64
C PHE A 369 33.81 0.82 -15.78
N ALA A 370 33.07 -0.28 -15.92
CA ALA A 370 33.64 -1.61 -16.09
C ALA A 370 34.44 -1.72 -17.40
N ALA A 371 33.95 -1.11 -18.48
CA ALA A 371 34.61 -1.06 -19.78
C ALA A 371 35.91 -0.24 -19.75
N ALA A 372 35.93 0.87 -19.01
CA ALA A 372 37.10 1.73 -18.84
C ALA A 372 38.18 1.13 -17.94
N LEU A 373 37.81 0.25 -16.99
CA LEU A 373 38.69 -0.19 -15.91
C LEU A 373 39.95 -0.96 -16.39
N PRO A 374 39.89 -1.93 -17.33
CA PRO A 374 41.09 -2.59 -17.86
C PRO A 374 42.05 -1.61 -18.54
N GLY A 375 41.52 -0.76 -19.42
CA GLY A 375 42.29 0.29 -20.09
C GLY A 375 42.92 1.25 -19.09
N PHE A 376 42.18 1.67 -18.08
CA PHE A 376 42.71 2.52 -17.02
C PHE A 376 43.85 1.83 -16.25
N ILE A 377 43.70 0.56 -15.87
CA ILE A 377 44.73 -0.17 -15.10
C ILE A 377 45.99 -0.40 -15.94
N ILE A 378 45.82 -0.95 -17.15
CA ILE A 378 46.94 -1.23 -18.06
C ILE A 378 47.64 0.08 -18.42
N GLY A 379 46.89 1.09 -18.86
CA GLY A 379 47.40 2.41 -19.19
C GLY A 379 48.06 3.10 -18.00
N PHE A 380 47.48 3.00 -16.80
CA PHE A 380 48.07 3.58 -15.59
C PHE A 380 49.43 2.96 -15.30
N PHE A 381 49.53 1.63 -15.24
CA PHE A 381 50.81 0.98 -14.90
C PHE A 381 51.87 1.11 -16.00
N THR A 382 51.48 1.13 -17.28
CA THR A 382 52.42 1.34 -18.39
C THR A 382 52.96 2.77 -18.41
N VAL A 383 52.10 3.78 -18.28
CA VAL A 383 52.49 5.19 -18.27
C VAL A 383 53.21 5.56 -16.98
N HIS A 384 52.81 4.99 -15.83
CA HIS A 384 53.48 5.24 -14.55
C HIS A 384 54.89 4.66 -14.49
N ALA A 385 55.15 3.57 -15.23
CA ALA A 385 56.49 2.98 -15.35
C ALA A 385 57.46 3.83 -16.18
N GLN A 386 56.96 4.71 -17.06
CA GLN A 386 57.80 5.60 -17.87
C GLN A 386 58.34 6.76 -17.02
N GLN A 387 59.66 6.98 -17.07
CA GLN A 387 60.30 8.13 -16.44
C GLN A 387 60.33 9.33 -17.40
N GLY A 388 60.00 10.54 -16.92
CA GLY A 388 59.85 11.74 -17.76
C GLY A 388 58.48 11.87 -18.44
N GLY A 389 58.23 12.98 -19.15
CA GLY A 389 56.98 13.28 -19.88
C GLY A 389 56.07 14.32 -19.21
N MET A 390 55.44 15.19 -20.01
CA MET A 390 54.49 16.20 -19.54
C MET A 390 53.19 15.55 -19.03
N ALA A 391 52.48 16.20 -18.10
CA ALA A 391 51.22 15.69 -17.56
C ALA A 391 50.18 15.42 -18.67
N THR A 392 50.15 16.27 -19.70
CA THR A 392 49.27 16.15 -20.87
C THR A 392 49.53 14.87 -21.66
N GLU A 393 50.78 14.50 -21.90
CA GLU A 393 51.17 13.28 -22.60
C GLU A 393 50.74 12.04 -21.82
N LYS A 394 50.96 12.05 -20.50
CA LYS A 394 50.58 10.94 -19.62
C LYS A 394 49.07 10.72 -19.57
N TYR A 395 48.30 11.80 -19.45
CA TYR A 395 46.84 11.71 -19.48
C TYR A 395 46.29 11.38 -20.87
N GLY A 396 46.93 11.86 -21.95
CA GLY A 396 46.58 11.50 -23.32
C GLY A 396 46.78 10.01 -23.60
N ALA A 397 47.92 9.46 -23.19
CA ALA A 397 48.19 8.02 -23.29
C ALA A 397 47.20 7.20 -22.45
N LEU A 398 46.94 7.59 -21.19
CA LEU A 398 45.95 6.94 -20.34
C LEU A 398 44.54 6.98 -20.96
N ALA A 399 44.12 8.14 -21.50
CA ALA A 399 42.84 8.29 -22.16
C ALA A 399 42.71 7.38 -23.39
N LEU A 400 43.78 7.22 -24.17
CA LEU A 400 43.81 6.29 -25.30
C LEU A 400 43.58 4.84 -24.86
N PHE A 401 44.28 4.36 -23.84
CA PHE A 401 44.05 3.00 -23.30
C PHE A 401 42.61 2.83 -22.81
N VAL A 402 42.05 3.83 -22.12
CA VAL A 402 40.66 3.82 -21.67
C VAL A 402 39.69 3.76 -22.86
N LEU A 403 39.87 4.61 -23.87
CA LEU A 403 39.02 4.66 -25.08
C LEU A 403 39.08 3.35 -25.87
N VAL A 404 40.27 2.76 -26.02
CA VAL A 404 40.43 1.45 -26.68
C VAL A 404 39.70 0.35 -25.91
N SER A 405 39.84 0.32 -24.59
CA SER A 405 39.12 -0.65 -23.73
C SER A 405 37.60 -0.46 -23.79
N VAL A 406 37.12 0.78 -23.78
CA VAL A 406 35.69 1.10 -23.93
C VAL A 406 35.17 0.68 -25.32
N GLY A 407 35.90 1.04 -26.37
CA GLY A 407 35.56 0.65 -27.75
C GLY A 407 35.51 -0.87 -27.92
N LEU A 408 36.50 -1.60 -27.40
CA LEU A 408 36.52 -3.06 -27.42
C LEU A 408 35.31 -3.65 -26.68
N CYS A 409 34.92 -3.08 -25.54
CA CYS A 409 33.74 -3.52 -24.81
C CYS A 409 32.46 -3.39 -25.65
N TYR A 410 32.25 -2.26 -26.32
CA TYR A 410 31.10 -2.06 -27.19
C TYR A 410 31.15 -2.92 -28.46
N VAL A 411 32.34 -3.17 -29.03
CA VAL A 411 32.51 -4.13 -30.13
C VAL A 411 32.11 -5.52 -29.67
N VAL A 412 32.61 -5.98 -28.52
CA VAL A 412 32.25 -7.30 -27.94
C VAL A 412 30.75 -7.39 -27.68
N GLN A 413 30.12 -6.33 -27.15
CA GLN A 413 28.67 -6.30 -27.00
C GLN A 413 27.95 -6.45 -28.33
N ALA A 414 28.39 -5.73 -29.36
CA ALA A 414 27.75 -5.74 -30.68
C ALA A 414 27.88 -7.08 -31.43
N VAL A 415 28.96 -7.83 -31.21
CA VAL A 415 29.27 -9.05 -31.99
C VAL A 415 29.06 -10.35 -31.22
N THR A 416 28.69 -10.29 -29.94
CA THR A 416 28.47 -11.50 -29.12
C THR A 416 27.05 -11.51 -28.55
N PRO A 417 26.44 -12.70 -28.36
CA PRO A 417 25.14 -12.83 -27.71
C PRO A 417 25.22 -12.71 -26.18
N LEU A 418 26.34 -12.19 -25.65
CA LEU A 418 26.54 -12.05 -24.21
C LEU A 418 25.70 -10.89 -23.69
N SER A 419 25.14 -11.07 -22.49
CA SER A 419 24.44 -10.00 -21.79
C SER A 419 25.41 -8.91 -21.32
N GLN A 420 24.87 -7.71 -21.06
CA GLN A 420 25.66 -6.61 -20.49
C GLN A 420 26.31 -6.98 -19.15
N ALA A 421 25.63 -7.80 -18.32
CA ALA A 421 26.18 -8.28 -17.06
C ALA A 421 27.42 -9.16 -17.28
N MET A 422 27.39 -10.08 -18.25
CA MET A 422 28.54 -10.93 -18.56
C MET A 422 29.69 -10.17 -19.22
N VAL A 423 29.40 -9.26 -20.14
CA VAL A 423 30.47 -8.45 -20.76
C VAL A 423 31.17 -7.59 -19.70
N THR A 424 30.42 -6.93 -18.81
CA THR A 424 31.02 -6.14 -17.72
C THR A 424 31.78 -7.01 -16.72
N ALA A 425 31.33 -8.23 -16.44
CA ALA A 425 32.06 -9.19 -15.60
C ALA A 425 33.38 -9.66 -16.26
N ILE A 426 33.38 -9.93 -17.57
CA ILE A 426 34.59 -10.28 -18.32
C ILE A 426 35.61 -9.13 -18.25
N PHE A 427 35.18 -7.90 -18.52
CA PHE A 427 36.05 -6.74 -18.41
C PHE A 427 36.53 -6.51 -16.97
N ALA A 428 35.70 -6.72 -15.96
CA ALA A 428 36.11 -6.69 -14.55
C ALA A 428 37.17 -7.77 -14.24
N ALA A 429 37.00 -9.00 -14.76
CA ALA A 429 37.96 -10.08 -14.60
C ALA A 429 39.31 -9.76 -15.27
N VAL A 430 39.29 -9.18 -16.47
CA VAL A 430 40.50 -8.68 -17.15
C VAL A 430 41.16 -7.59 -16.31
N ALA A 431 40.39 -6.63 -15.79
CA ALA A 431 40.89 -5.55 -14.94
C ALA A 431 41.60 -6.08 -13.68
N ILE A 432 41.00 -6.99 -12.92
CA ILE A 432 41.60 -7.49 -11.68
C ILE A 432 42.83 -8.38 -11.94
N ASN A 433 42.82 -9.18 -13.00
CA ASN A 433 44.01 -9.94 -13.40
C ASN A 433 45.14 -9.01 -13.85
N ALA A 434 44.85 -8.01 -14.67
CA ALA A 434 45.83 -7.00 -15.06
C ALA A 434 46.37 -6.24 -13.85
N TYR A 435 45.50 -5.90 -12.88
CA TYR A 435 45.93 -5.25 -11.64
C TYR A 435 46.92 -6.12 -10.86
N TYR A 436 46.62 -7.40 -10.62
CA TYR A 436 47.50 -8.31 -9.88
C TYR A 436 48.73 -8.76 -10.66
N TRP A 437 48.70 -8.69 -11.98
CA TRP A 437 49.88 -8.82 -12.83
C TRP A 437 50.93 -7.73 -12.51
N PHE A 438 50.50 -6.46 -12.45
CA PHE A 438 51.39 -5.33 -12.14
C PHE A 438 51.66 -5.14 -10.64
N SER A 439 50.69 -5.45 -9.77
CA SER A 439 50.83 -5.25 -8.32
C SER A 439 51.42 -6.45 -7.58
N GLY A 440 51.45 -7.65 -8.17
CA GLY A 440 52.11 -8.83 -7.60
C GLY A 440 53.58 -8.58 -7.21
N PRO A 441 54.41 -7.97 -8.08
CA PRO A 441 55.76 -7.54 -7.72
C PRO A 441 55.79 -6.53 -6.55
N ILE A 442 54.87 -5.57 -6.52
CA ILE A 442 54.77 -4.57 -5.44
C ILE A 442 54.49 -5.25 -4.10
N ILE A 443 53.62 -6.27 -4.09
CA ILE A 443 53.30 -7.05 -2.89
C ILE A 443 54.51 -7.86 -2.45
N ALA A 444 55.20 -8.54 -3.37
CA ALA A 444 56.42 -9.30 -3.06
C ALA A 444 57.52 -8.40 -2.46
N ASP A 445 57.73 -7.21 -3.03
CA ASP A 445 58.65 -6.21 -2.50
C ASP A 445 58.25 -5.74 -1.10
N SER A 446 56.96 -5.56 -0.87
CA SER A 446 56.44 -5.11 0.44
C SER A 446 56.63 -6.18 1.50
N VAL A 447 56.42 -7.46 1.16
CA VAL A 447 56.73 -8.60 2.04
C VAL A 447 58.21 -8.60 2.38
N ARG A 448 59.08 -8.47 1.38
CA ARG A 448 60.53 -8.37 1.59
C ARG A 448 60.90 -7.22 2.52
N GLN A 449 60.31 -6.05 2.35
CA GLN A 449 60.60 -4.88 3.17
C GLN A 449 60.09 -5.02 4.62
N ILE A 450 59.02 -5.77 4.85
CA ILE A 450 58.41 -5.97 6.18
C ILE A 450 59.07 -7.13 6.93
N THR A 451 59.30 -8.27 6.26
CA THR A 451 59.77 -9.52 6.90
C THR A 451 61.25 -9.80 6.70
N GLY A 452 61.91 -9.08 5.78
CA GLY A 452 63.28 -9.35 5.37
C GLY A 452 63.42 -10.55 4.42
N VAL A 453 62.34 -11.27 4.11
CA VAL A 453 62.37 -12.48 3.27
C VAL A 453 62.16 -12.12 1.80
N ASP A 454 63.16 -12.42 0.96
CA ASP A 454 63.06 -12.22 -0.48
C ASP A 454 62.29 -13.36 -1.15
N ALA A 455 61.03 -13.10 -1.49
CA ALA A 455 60.11 -14.08 -2.10
C ALA A 455 59.53 -13.58 -3.44
N PRO A 456 60.36 -13.33 -4.46
CA PRO A 456 59.89 -12.82 -5.76
C PRO A 456 58.97 -13.82 -6.47
N TRP A 457 59.09 -15.11 -6.14
CA TRP A 457 58.21 -16.15 -6.62
C TRP A 457 56.76 -15.98 -6.15
N LEU A 458 56.50 -15.25 -5.05
CA LEU A 458 55.18 -15.04 -4.45
C LEU A 458 54.18 -14.35 -5.41
N ARG A 459 54.68 -13.60 -6.42
CA ARG A 459 53.83 -12.99 -7.45
C ARG A 459 53.05 -14.04 -8.26
N TRP A 460 53.67 -15.18 -8.55
CA TRP A 460 53.06 -16.23 -9.38
C TRP A 460 51.87 -16.93 -8.72
N PRO A 461 51.95 -17.44 -7.47
CA PRO A 461 50.78 -18.02 -6.80
C PRO A 461 49.67 -16.98 -6.58
N ILE A 462 49.99 -15.69 -6.37
CA ILE A 462 48.96 -14.62 -6.31
C ILE A 462 48.24 -14.51 -7.66
N ILE A 463 48.98 -14.39 -8.77
CA ILE A 463 48.40 -14.27 -10.11
C ILE A 463 47.57 -15.51 -10.46
N VAL A 464 48.11 -16.72 -10.22
CA VAL A 464 47.40 -17.98 -10.49
C VAL A 464 46.14 -18.08 -9.63
N ALA A 465 46.20 -17.74 -8.34
CA ALA A 465 45.03 -17.76 -7.47
C ALA A 465 43.95 -16.78 -7.94
N ILE A 466 44.32 -15.55 -8.30
CA ILE A 466 43.36 -14.56 -8.84
C ILE A 466 42.79 -15.04 -10.17
N ALA A 467 43.59 -15.59 -11.07
CA ALA A 467 43.12 -16.13 -12.35
C ALA A 467 42.08 -17.25 -12.14
N LEU A 468 42.40 -18.25 -11.30
CA LEU A 468 41.49 -19.35 -10.98
C LEU A 468 40.21 -18.86 -10.30
N LEU A 469 40.33 -17.92 -9.36
CA LEU A 469 39.16 -17.29 -8.75
C LEU A 469 38.34 -16.56 -9.82
N THR A 470 38.93 -15.71 -10.67
CA THR A 470 38.16 -15.00 -11.71
C THR A 470 37.44 -15.91 -12.69
N LEU A 471 38.05 -17.04 -13.09
CA LEU A 471 37.35 -18.04 -13.92
C LEU A 471 36.15 -18.63 -13.20
N TRP A 472 36.32 -19.00 -11.93
CA TRP A 472 35.22 -19.52 -11.10
C TRP A 472 34.14 -18.44 -10.83
N TRP A 473 34.56 -17.19 -10.65
CA TRP A 473 33.69 -16.04 -10.46
C TRP A 473 32.84 -15.76 -11.70
N LEU A 474 33.41 -15.87 -12.91
CA LEU A 474 32.67 -15.72 -14.17
C LEU A 474 31.61 -16.83 -14.32
N ALA A 475 31.95 -18.08 -13.99
CA ALA A 475 30.99 -19.18 -13.98
C ALA A 475 29.85 -18.94 -12.97
N ARG A 476 30.17 -18.52 -11.74
CA ARG A 476 29.17 -18.16 -10.72
C ARG A 476 28.32 -16.95 -11.14
N THR A 477 28.92 -15.98 -11.83
CA THR A 477 28.22 -14.79 -12.35
C THR A 477 27.22 -15.18 -13.41
N ARG A 478 27.57 -16.09 -14.34
CA ARG A 478 26.64 -16.62 -15.33
C ARG A 478 25.46 -17.35 -14.69
N VAL A 479 25.72 -18.20 -13.69
CA VAL A 479 24.66 -18.89 -12.94
C VAL A 479 23.75 -17.90 -12.22
N SER A 480 24.34 -16.93 -11.51
CA SER A 480 23.58 -15.92 -10.76
C SER A 480 22.76 -15.01 -11.67
N GLU A 481 23.25 -14.69 -12.85
CA GLU A 481 22.53 -13.92 -13.86
C GLU A 481 21.32 -14.71 -14.39
N LEU A 482 21.51 -15.97 -14.78
CA LEU A 482 20.41 -16.83 -15.23
C LEU A 482 19.36 -17.04 -14.13
N GLN A 483 19.79 -17.22 -12.88
CA GLN A 483 18.91 -17.30 -11.73
C GLN A 483 18.18 -15.99 -11.46
N PHE A 484 18.83 -14.84 -11.63
CA PHE A 484 18.18 -13.54 -11.48
C PHE A 484 17.14 -13.32 -12.58
N ALA A 485 17.47 -13.62 -13.83
CA ALA A 485 16.56 -13.60 -14.97
C ALA A 485 15.41 -14.61 -14.81
N TYR A 486 15.62 -15.72 -14.10
CA TYR A 486 14.57 -16.68 -13.82
C TYR A 486 13.60 -16.18 -12.72
N VAL A 487 14.12 -15.55 -11.67
CA VAL A 487 13.29 -15.07 -10.54
C VAL A 487 12.58 -13.74 -10.86
N THR A 488 13.20 -12.86 -11.64
CA THR A 488 12.70 -11.49 -11.91
C THR A 488 12.31 -11.23 -13.36
N GLY A 489 12.91 -12.03 -14.27
CA GLY A 489 12.69 -12.14 -15.72
C GLY A 489 12.25 -10.96 -16.52
N ALA A 490 12.85 -9.85 -16.15
CA ALA A 490 14.02 -9.40 -16.90
C ALA A 490 14.65 -10.50 -17.79
N ARG A 491 14.22 -10.60 -19.06
CA ARG A 491 14.93 -11.38 -20.08
C ARG A 491 16.27 -10.68 -20.35
N PRO A 492 17.42 -11.37 -20.26
CA PRO A 492 18.68 -10.81 -20.70
C PRO A 492 18.65 -10.77 -22.24
N GLU A 493 18.21 -9.66 -22.81
CA GLU A 493 18.26 -9.47 -24.25
C GLU A 493 19.73 -9.39 -24.70
N PRO A 494 20.16 -10.18 -25.69
CA PRO A 494 21.48 -10.02 -26.29
C PRO A 494 21.55 -8.65 -27.00
N VAL A 495 22.66 -7.94 -26.83
CA VAL A 495 22.86 -6.60 -27.41
C VAL A 495 23.27 -6.75 -28.88
N LEU A 496 22.34 -7.05 -29.78
CA LEU A 496 22.56 -6.81 -31.20
C LEU A 496 22.31 -5.33 -31.50
N LEU A 497 23.30 -4.67 -32.10
CA LEU A 497 23.37 -3.25 -32.46
C LEU A 497 22.00 -2.58 -32.67
N ASN A 498 21.78 -1.47 -31.94
CA ASN A 498 20.71 -0.50 -32.18
C ASN A 498 20.51 -0.29 -33.68
N GLN A 499 19.42 -0.85 -34.23
CA GLN A 499 18.83 -0.25 -35.40
C GLN A 499 18.20 1.08 -34.95
N PRO A 500 18.39 2.18 -35.70
CA PRO A 500 17.57 3.35 -35.49
C PRO A 500 16.12 2.90 -35.66
N LYS A 501 15.27 3.11 -34.65
CA LYS A 501 13.82 2.94 -34.77
C LYS A 501 13.33 3.91 -35.84
N VAL A 502 13.36 3.49 -37.10
CA VAL A 502 12.47 4.01 -38.14
C VAL A 502 11.05 3.68 -37.69
N PRO A 503 10.07 4.59 -37.84
CA PRO A 503 8.70 4.31 -37.42
C PRO A 503 8.19 3.13 -38.26
N ALA A 504 8.11 1.95 -37.64
CA ALA A 504 7.63 0.75 -38.30
C ALA A 504 6.11 0.85 -38.43
N ARG A 505 5.71 1.39 -39.58
CA ARG A 505 4.44 1.14 -40.23
C ARG A 505 4.57 -0.25 -40.86
N THR A 506 3.85 -1.24 -40.36
CA THR A 506 3.72 -2.56 -40.99
C THR A 506 2.33 -3.11 -40.76
N ASP A 507 1.49 -2.87 -41.76
CA ASP A 507 0.79 -3.85 -42.59
C ASP A 507 0.47 -5.23 -41.98
N ALA A 508 -0.81 -5.57 -42.16
CA ALA A 508 -1.46 -6.81 -41.83
C ALA A 508 -0.87 -8.03 -42.55
N ALA A 509 -0.65 -9.12 -41.80
CA ALA A 509 -1.12 -10.48 -42.10
C ALA A 509 -0.27 -11.51 -41.34
N GLY A 510 -0.89 -12.26 -40.42
CA GLY A 510 -0.29 -13.41 -39.73
C GLY A 510 -0.77 -13.49 -38.27
N GLY A 511 -1.71 -14.38 -37.99
CA GLY A 511 -2.47 -14.41 -36.73
C GLY A 511 -1.66 -14.82 -35.50
N GLU A 512 -1.50 -13.88 -34.57
CA GLU A 512 -1.20 -14.10 -33.15
C GLU A 512 -2.10 -13.16 -32.33
N THR A 513 -2.67 -13.67 -31.24
CA THR A 513 -3.61 -12.99 -30.35
C THR A 513 -3.06 -11.63 -29.89
N ALA A 514 -3.70 -10.54 -30.33
CA ALA A 514 -3.26 -9.17 -30.09
C ALA A 514 -3.21 -8.85 -28.58
N ALA A 515 -2.00 -8.64 -28.05
CA ALA A 515 -1.80 -8.13 -26.69
C ALA A 515 -2.45 -6.74 -26.57
N VAL A 516 -3.47 -6.63 -25.71
CA VAL A 516 -4.15 -5.35 -25.44
C VAL A 516 -3.18 -4.47 -24.65
N ARG A 517 -3.01 -3.22 -25.07
CA ARG A 517 -2.11 -2.27 -24.40
C ARG A 517 -2.90 -1.29 -23.53
N VAL A 518 -2.48 -1.08 -22.28
CA VAL A 518 -3.08 -0.11 -21.36
C VAL A 518 -2.15 1.09 -21.21
N ARG A 519 -2.61 2.29 -21.56
CA ARG A 519 -1.89 3.55 -21.35
C ARG A 519 -2.47 4.28 -20.15
N PHE A 520 -1.64 4.65 -19.18
CA PHE A 520 -2.03 5.60 -18.14
C PHE A 520 -1.65 7.03 -18.58
N GLU A 521 -2.52 8.02 -18.42
CA GLU A 521 -2.25 9.40 -18.89
C GLU A 521 -0.99 10.04 -18.28
N SER A 522 -0.58 9.59 -17.09
CA SER A 522 0.66 10.03 -16.44
C SER A 522 1.93 9.52 -17.10
N ASP A 523 1.82 8.55 -18.02
CA ASP A 523 2.94 7.80 -18.58
C ASP A 523 3.05 7.97 -20.10
N ALA A 524 4.30 8.07 -20.58
CA ALA A 524 4.58 8.26 -22.00
C ALA A 524 4.42 6.97 -22.83
N GLU A 525 4.54 5.77 -22.21
CA GLU A 525 4.47 4.49 -22.91
C GLU A 525 3.33 3.59 -22.39
N PRO A 526 2.56 2.93 -23.27
CA PRO A 526 1.56 1.95 -22.87
C PRO A 526 2.19 0.67 -22.29
N VAL A 527 1.54 0.11 -21.28
CA VAL A 527 1.88 -1.14 -20.60
C VAL A 527 1.16 -2.30 -21.29
N GLY A 528 1.86 -3.42 -21.56
CA GLY A 528 1.22 -4.64 -22.07
C GLY A 528 0.32 -5.27 -21.00
N ALA A 529 -0.88 -5.71 -21.39
CA ALA A 529 -1.80 -6.40 -20.50
C ALA A 529 -2.34 -7.68 -21.14
N ASP A 530 -2.38 -8.75 -20.34
CA ASP A 530 -2.97 -10.02 -20.76
C ASP A 530 -4.49 -9.99 -20.59
N ILE A 531 -5.21 -10.72 -21.44
CA ILE A 531 -6.65 -10.92 -21.29
C ILE A 531 -6.92 -11.54 -19.91
N GLY A 532 -7.88 -10.96 -19.19
CA GLY A 532 -8.26 -11.35 -17.83
C GLY A 532 -7.58 -10.57 -16.71
N MET A 533 -6.49 -9.83 -16.98
CA MET A 533 -5.90 -8.91 -15.98
C MET A 533 -6.88 -7.78 -15.66
N SER A 534 -6.95 -7.37 -14.38
CA SER A 534 -7.67 -6.13 -14.03
C SER A 534 -6.81 -4.90 -14.30
N LEU A 535 -7.44 -3.75 -14.51
CA LEU A 535 -6.71 -2.47 -14.60
C LEU A 535 -5.90 -2.17 -13.34
N LEU A 536 -6.36 -2.64 -12.17
CA LEU A 536 -5.59 -2.55 -10.93
C LEU A 536 -4.33 -3.39 -11.02
N ASP A 537 -4.40 -4.62 -11.54
CA ASP A 537 -3.22 -5.48 -11.70
C ASP A 537 -2.20 -4.85 -12.67
N VAL A 538 -2.68 -4.20 -13.74
CA VAL A 538 -1.82 -3.49 -14.71
C VAL A 538 -1.22 -2.21 -14.11
N ALA A 539 -1.99 -1.48 -13.31
CA ALA A 539 -1.51 -0.31 -12.56
C ALA A 539 -0.48 -0.72 -11.49
N GLU A 540 -0.76 -1.81 -10.78
CA GLU A 540 0.09 -2.48 -9.80
C GLU A 540 1.18 -3.34 -10.38
N SER A 541 1.32 -3.50 -11.70
CA SER A 541 2.52 -4.05 -12.35
C SER A 541 3.40 -2.95 -12.95
N SER A 542 2.83 -1.79 -13.30
CA SER A 542 3.54 -0.64 -13.88
C SER A 542 4.00 0.42 -12.87
N GLY A 543 3.43 0.46 -11.67
CA GLY A 543 3.90 1.31 -10.56
C GLY A 543 3.08 2.57 -10.40
N GLN A 544 1.84 2.56 -10.89
CA GLN A 544 0.92 3.66 -10.76
C GLN A 544 0.60 3.91 -9.28
N PRO A 545 0.43 5.19 -8.89
CA PRO A 545 -0.02 5.58 -7.54
C PRO A 545 -1.53 5.35 -7.36
N ILE A 546 -2.00 4.13 -7.62
CA ILE A 546 -3.39 3.74 -7.39
C ILE A 546 -3.52 3.06 -6.02
N GLU A 547 -4.53 3.45 -5.26
CA GLU A 547 -4.75 2.91 -3.92
C GLU A 547 -5.61 1.64 -4.02
N ALA A 548 -5.01 0.47 -3.78
CA ALA A 548 -5.77 -0.76 -3.69
C ALA A 548 -6.60 -0.79 -2.40
N GLY A 549 -7.92 -0.98 -2.54
CA GLY A 549 -8.83 -1.25 -1.43
C GLY A 549 -9.15 -2.72 -1.27
N CYS A 550 -10.44 -3.06 -1.16
CA CYS A 550 -10.91 -4.44 -0.98
C CYS A 550 -10.71 -5.35 -2.20
N ARG A 551 -10.36 -4.80 -3.38
CA ARG A 551 -10.25 -5.52 -4.67
C ARG A 551 -11.52 -6.26 -5.10
N MET A 552 -12.68 -5.72 -4.74
CA MET A 552 -14.01 -6.26 -5.05
C MET A 552 -14.92 -5.23 -5.73
N GLY A 553 -14.40 -4.03 -6.02
CA GLY A 553 -15.19 -2.93 -6.58
C GLY A 553 -16.21 -2.30 -5.63
N VAL A 554 -16.36 -2.81 -4.41
CA VAL A 554 -17.39 -2.34 -3.45
C VAL A 554 -16.89 -1.26 -2.48
N CYS A 555 -15.58 -1.19 -2.24
CA CYS A 555 -15.02 -0.24 -1.28
C CYS A 555 -14.98 1.19 -1.82
N GLY A 556 -14.67 1.37 -3.10
CA GLY A 556 -14.46 2.67 -3.71
C GLY A 556 -13.03 3.24 -3.62
N ALA A 557 -12.00 2.43 -3.36
CA ALA A 557 -10.64 2.92 -3.15
C ALA A 557 -9.85 3.18 -4.45
N ASP A 558 -10.18 2.46 -5.52
CA ASP A 558 -9.45 2.44 -6.79
C ASP A 558 -10.30 2.86 -8.01
N PRO A 559 -11.10 3.94 -7.96
CA PRO A 559 -11.80 4.42 -9.14
C PRO A 559 -10.81 5.04 -10.13
N VAL A 560 -11.01 4.76 -11.42
CA VAL A 560 -10.25 5.31 -12.55
C VAL A 560 -11.20 5.78 -13.65
N SER A 561 -10.79 6.74 -14.47
CA SER A 561 -11.55 7.13 -15.67
C SER A 561 -11.02 6.41 -16.90
N ILE A 562 -11.89 5.89 -17.74
CA ILE A 562 -11.52 5.29 -19.03
C ILE A 562 -11.70 6.35 -20.11
N VAL A 563 -10.57 6.87 -20.59
CA VAL A 563 -10.51 7.93 -21.60
C VAL A 563 -10.79 7.36 -23.00
N ALA A 564 -10.30 6.14 -23.26
CA ALA A 564 -10.55 5.43 -24.52
C ALA A 564 -10.46 3.91 -24.32
N GLY A 565 -11.13 3.14 -25.18
CA GLY A 565 -11.05 1.67 -25.18
C GLY A 565 -11.92 0.98 -24.11
N MET A 566 -13.04 1.59 -23.71
CA MET A 566 -14.01 0.97 -22.79
C MET A 566 -14.53 -0.39 -23.30
N SER A 567 -14.64 -0.55 -24.62
CA SER A 567 -15.02 -1.79 -25.30
C SER A 567 -14.03 -2.95 -25.09
N CYS A 568 -12.77 -2.65 -24.72
CA CYS A 568 -11.75 -3.66 -24.45
C CYS A 568 -11.81 -4.19 -23.00
N LEU A 569 -12.74 -3.68 -22.19
CA LEU A 569 -12.92 -4.05 -20.78
C LEU A 569 -14.19 -4.88 -20.56
N SER A 570 -14.18 -5.71 -19.52
CA SER A 570 -15.37 -6.40 -19.05
C SER A 570 -16.49 -5.41 -18.74
N PRO A 571 -17.77 -5.77 -18.99
CA PRO A 571 -18.90 -4.93 -18.62
C PRO A 571 -18.88 -4.66 -17.11
N ALA A 572 -19.28 -3.45 -16.72
CA ALA A 572 -19.38 -3.11 -15.31
C ALA A 572 -20.52 -3.90 -14.65
N GLU A 573 -20.21 -4.59 -13.55
CA GLU A 573 -21.21 -5.33 -12.80
C GLU A 573 -22.08 -4.41 -11.94
N ALA A 574 -23.24 -4.89 -11.49
CA ALA A 574 -24.18 -4.09 -10.71
C ALA A 574 -23.55 -3.51 -9.42
N ASP A 575 -22.70 -4.28 -8.73
CA ASP A 575 -22.03 -3.85 -7.50
C ASP A 575 -20.95 -2.78 -7.76
N GLU A 576 -20.25 -2.88 -8.91
CA GLU A 576 -19.31 -1.87 -9.39
C GLU A 576 -20.04 -0.54 -9.69
N LEU A 577 -21.12 -0.61 -10.47
CA LEU A 577 -21.92 0.56 -10.86
C LEU A 577 -22.54 1.25 -9.64
N LYS A 578 -23.08 0.49 -8.67
CA LYS A 578 -23.57 1.04 -7.40
C LYS A 578 -22.48 1.82 -6.66
N THR A 579 -21.25 1.30 -6.65
CA THR A 579 -20.12 1.95 -5.99
C THR A 579 -19.71 3.24 -6.70
N LEU A 580 -19.55 3.22 -8.02
CA LEU A 580 -19.20 4.40 -8.82
C LEU A 580 -20.27 5.50 -8.68
N ASN A 581 -21.55 5.12 -8.74
CA ASN A 581 -22.66 6.03 -8.53
C ASN A 581 -22.62 6.66 -7.13
N ARG A 582 -22.36 5.88 -6.07
CA ARG A 582 -22.21 6.37 -4.69
C ARG A 582 -21.04 7.35 -4.54
N LEU A 583 -19.96 7.15 -5.28
CA LEU A 583 -18.82 8.07 -5.30
C LEU A 583 -19.06 9.33 -6.15
N GLY A 584 -20.21 9.42 -6.84
CA GLY A 584 -20.54 10.55 -7.71
C GLY A 584 -19.68 10.59 -8.98
N LEU A 585 -19.28 9.43 -9.49
CA LEU A 585 -18.39 9.31 -10.65
C LEU A 585 -19.16 9.12 -11.96
N GLY A 586 -18.60 9.65 -13.05
CA GLY A 586 -19.19 9.65 -14.40
C GLY A 586 -19.26 8.28 -15.06
N LYS A 587 -20.00 8.18 -16.16
CA LYS A 587 -20.22 6.92 -16.91
C LYS A 587 -18.95 6.31 -17.52
N SER A 588 -17.92 7.13 -17.71
CA SER A 588 -16.57 6.74 -18.14
C SER A 588 -15.73 6.11 -17.02
N SER A 589 -16.17 6.22 -15.75
CA SER A 589 -15.41 5.72 -14.61
C SER A 589 -15.61 4.22 -14.40
N ARG A 590 -14.57 3.56 -13.91
CA ARG A 590 -14.53 2.13 -13.58
C ARG A 590 -13.78 1.92 -12.26
N MET A 591 -14.08 0.83 -11.57
CA MET A 591 -13.24 0.38 -10.45
C MET A 591 -12.09 -0.44 -11.03
N ALA A 592 -10.84 -0.02 -10.82
CA ALA A 592 -9.69 -0.66 -11.45
C ALA A 592 -9.58 -2.16 -11.13
N CYS A 593 -9.95 -2.58 -9.92
CA CYS A 593 -9.97 -3.99 -9.51
C CYS A 593 -11.05 -4.85 -10.18
N CYS A 594 -12.06 -4.23 -10.78
CA CYS A 594 -13.16 -4.91 -11.46
C CYS A 594 -13.03 -4.88 -12.99
N ALA A 595 -12.49 -3.80 -13.54
CA ALA A 595 -12.33 -3.63 -14.98
C ALA A 595 -11.26 -4.59 -15.52
N ARG A 596 -11.70 -5.66 -16.19
CA ARG A 596 -10.83 -6.73 -16.71
C ARG A 596 -10.61 -6.57 -18.21
N ILE A 597 -9.41 -6.83 -18.70
CA ILE A 597 -9.10 -6.82 -20.13
C ILE A 597 -9.78 -8.00 -20.82
N GLN A 598 -10.60 -7.77 -21.86
CA GLN A 598 -11.31 -8.84 -22.61
C GLN A 598 -10.86 -9.00 -24.07
N GLY A 599 -10.06 -8.07 -24.59
CA GLY A 599 -9.77 -8.00 -26.02
C GLY A 599 -10.80 -7.15 -26.76
N GLY A 600 -10.36 -6.39 -27.77
CA GLY A 600 -11.24 -5.48 -28.52
C GLY A 600 -10.63 -5.02 -29.84
N HIS A 601 -11.48 -4.59 -30.77
CA HIS A 601 -11.09 -4.14 -32.12
C HIS A 601 -10.18 -2.89 -32.14
N ASP A 602 -10.10 -2.15 -31.03
CA ASP A 602 -9.44 -0.83 -30.93
C ASP A 602 -7.99 -0.84 -30.38
N GLY A 603 -7.39 -2.01 -30.15
CA GLY A 603 -5.94 -2.13 -29.91
C GLY A 603 -5.37 -1.59 -28.59
N GLY A 604 -6.20 -1.07 -27.66
CA GLY A 604 -5.75 -0.67 -26.32
C GLY A 604 -6.80 0.04 -25.46
N VAL A 605 -6.45 0.31 -24.19
CA VAL A 605 -7.24 1.07 -23.20
C VAL A 605 -6.41 2.27 -22.75
N THR A 606 -7.00 3.47 -22.73
CA THR A 606 -6.37 4.64 -22.09
C THR A 606 -7.10 4.96 -20.80
N VAL A 607 -6.35 5.06 -19.70
CA VAL A 607 -6.86 5.19 -18.33
C VAL A 607 -6.29 6.45 -17.69
N SER A 608 -7.16 7.26 -17.11
CA SER A 608 -6.77 8.32 -16.18
C SER A 608 -6.90 7.81 -14.74
N LEU A 609 -5.87 8.01 -13.93
CA LEU A 609 -5.93 7.72 -12.49
C LEU A 609 -6.84 8.68 -11.73
N THR A 610 -7.18 9.82 -12.34
CA THR A 610 -8.16 10.75 -11.79
C THR A 610 -9.52 10.37 -12.36
N PRO A 611 -10.47 9.88 -11.53
CA PRO A 611 -11.78 9.53 -12.02
C PRO A 611 -12.57 10.77 -12.42
N GLU A 612 -13.40 10.64 -13.44
CA GLU A 612 -14.28 11.72 -13.90
C GLU A 612 -15.49 11.83 -12.96
N ARG A 613 -15.84 13.04 -12.53
CA ARG A 613 -17.05 13.26 -11.71
C ARG A 613 -18.28 13.33 -12.61
N ALA A 614 -19.39 12.79 -12.11
CA ALA A 614 -20.68 12.95 -12.79
C ALA A 614 -21.17 14.40 -12.66
N ASP A 615 -21.84 14.90 -13.70
CA ASP A 615 -22.59 16.16 -13.63
C ASP A 615 -23.79 15.99 -12.68
N THR A 616 -23.63 16.45 -11.44
CA THR A 616 -24.66 16.37 -10.38
C THR A 616 -25.88 17.25 -10.66
N ALA A 617 -25.80 18.16 -11.63
CA ALA A 617 -26.90 19.04 -12.03
C ALA A 617 -28.05 18.29 -12.73
N ALA A 618 -27.83 17.08 -13.27
CA ALA A 618 -28.72 16.46 -14.25
C ALA A 618 -29.86 15.59 -13.69
N SER A 619 -29.94 15.29 -12.38
CA SER A 619 -30.95 14.36 -11.84
C SER A 619 -31.76 14.93 -10.67
N ARG A 620 -32.28 16.16 -10.79
CA ARG A 620 -33.26 16.64 -9.81
C ARG A 620 -34.52 15.76 -9.87
N PRO A 621 -34.98 15.19 -8.74
CA PRO A 621 -36.20 14.40 -8.72
C PRO A 621 -37.39 15.27 -9.11
N VAL A 622 -38.26 14.72 -9.96
CA VAL A 622 -39.45 15.42 -10.48
C VAL A 622 -40.48 15.68 -9.38
N SER A 623 -40.52 14.84 -8.34
CA SER A 623 -41.43 14.95 -7.19
C SER A 623 -40.83 14.31 -5.93
N TYR A 624 -41.01 14.93 -4.77
CA TYR A 624 -40.62 14.41 -3.45
C TYR A 624 -41.54 14.98 -2.35
N ASP A 625 -41.65 14.28 -1.21
CA ASP A 625 -42.48 14.73 -0.08
C ASP A 625 -41.84 15.91 0.66
N ARG A 626 -42.26 17.13 0.29
CA ARG A 626 -41.80 18.39 0.88
C ARG A 626 -42.12 18.54 2.37
N SER A 627 -42.94 17.66 2.95
CA SER A 627 -43.20 17.69 4.40
C SER A 627 -42.04 17.14 5.23
N ILE A 628 -41.11 16.41 4.61
CA ILE A 628 -39.87 15.93 5.22
C ILE A 628 -38.82 17.03 5.09
N VAL A 629 -38.62 17.81 6.15
CA VAL A 629 -37.72 18.97 6.10
C VAL A 629 -36.36 18.69 6.73
N SER A 630 -36.28 17.81 7.73
CA SER A 630 -35.02 17.47 8.38
C SER A 630 -34.86 15.97 8.59
N ILE A 631 -33.69 15.43 8.28
CA ILE A 631 -33.31 14.05 8.54
C ILE A 631 -31.99 14.03 9.28
N VAL A 632 -31.94 13.26 10.36
CA VAL A 632 -30.71 13.02 11.12
C VAL A 632 -30.23 11.61 10.84
N VAL A 633 -28.95 11.48 10.47
CA VAL A 633 -28.25 10.23 10.27
C VAL A 633 -27.19 10.10 11.37
N VAL A 634 -27.30 9.06 12.21
CA VAL A 634 -26.34 8.83 13.30
C VAL A 634 -25.31 7.79 12.86
N GLY A 635 -24.14 8.26 12.45
CA GLY A 635 -22.98 7.49 12.02
C GLY A 635 -22.35 8.03 10.73
N ASN A 636 -21.03 8.23 10.71
CA ASN A 636 -20.25 8.64 9.51
C ASN A 636 -19.55 7.46 8.82
N GLY A 637 -20.03 6.24 9.05
CA GLY A 637 -19.55 5.07 8.33
C GLY A 637 -20.14 5.00 6.92
N ILE A 638 -19.83 3.91 6.21
CA ILE A 638 -20.36 3.66 4.88
C ILE A 638 -21.89 3.73 4.81
N ALA A 639 -22.59 3.15 5.79
CA ALA A 639 -24.05 3.16 5.82
C ALA A 639 -24.59 4.60 5.95
N GLY A 640 -24.01 5.42 6.82
CA GLY A 640 -24.50 6.78 7.05
C GLY A 640 -24.24 7.71 5.87
N VAL A 641 -23.04 7.65 5.27
CA VAL A 641 -22.72 8.50 4.10
C VAL A 641 -23.49 8.05 2.87
N THR A 642 -23.69 6.74 2.67
CA THR A 642 -24.58 6.23 1.61
C THR A 642 -26.00 6.73 1.83
N ALA A 643 -26.53 6.66 3.05
CA ALA A 643 -27.86 7.18 3.34
C ALA A 643 -27.94 8.69 3.02
N ALA A 644 -26.97 9.50 3.47
CA ALA A 644 -26.94 10.94 3.21
C ALA A 644 -26.91 11.28 1.70
N ASP A 645 -26.13 10.55 0.91
CA ASP A 645 -26.07 10.70 -0.56
C ASP A 645 -27.45 10.44 -1.20
N PHE A 646 -28.07 9.30 -0.89
CA PHE A 646 -29.39 8.96 -1.42
C PHE A 646 -30.49 9.92 -0.95
N LEU A 647 -30.41 10.40 0.30
CA LEU A 647 -31.32 11.40 0.82
C LEU A 647 -31.22 12.71 0.04
N ARG A 648 -30.00 13.20 -0.24
CA ARG A 648 -29.81 14.44 -1.00
C ARG A 648 -30.32 14.31 -2.43
N ARG A 649 -30.06 13.18 -3.09
CA ARG A 649 -30.57 12.92 -4.45
C ARG A 649 -32.09 12.83 -4.50
N GLY A 650 -32.70 12.21 -3.50
CA GLY A 650 -34.16 12.06 -3.42
C GLY A 650 -34.89 13.32 -2.95
N HIS A 651 -34.24 14.19 -2.17
CA HIS A 651 -34.84 15.42 -1.66
C HIS A 651 -33.82 16.58 -1.64
N PRO A 652 -33.71 17.37 -2.74
CA PRO A 652 -32.70 18.43 -2.92
C PRO A 652 -32.72 19.53 -1.86
N ASP A 653 -33.87 19.75 -1.20
CA ASP A 653 -34.06 20.86 -0.26
C ASP A 653 -34.05 20.41 1.22
N CYS A 654 -33.88 19.12 1.50
CA CYS A 654 -33.96 18.58 2.87
C CYS A 654 -32.73 18.99 3.69
N GLU A 655 -32.90 19.27 4.97
CA GLU A 655 -31.79 19.31 5.92
C GLU A 655 -31.30 17.91 6.20
N ILE A 656 -29.99 17.70 6.10
CA ILE A 656 -29.38 16.41 6.41
C ILE A 656 -28.27 16.67 7.41
N HIS A 657 -28.48 16.21 8.64
CA HIS A 657 -27.43 16.19 9.64
C HIS A 657 -26.82 14.80 9.72
N LEU A 658 -25.51 14.71 9.63
CA LEU A 658 -24.79 13.46 9.77
C LEU A 658 -23.86 13.54 10.98
N VAL A 659 -24.07 12.67 11.97
CA VAL A 659 -23.35 12.72 13.25
C VAL A 659 -22.32 11.61 13.32
N GLY A 660 -21.04 11.94 13.49
CA GLY A 660 -19.93 10.99 13.51
C GLY A 660 -19.02 11.19 14.72
N ALA A 661 -18.85 10.13 15.52
CA ALA A 661 -17.97 10.17 16.69
C ALA A 661 -16.47 10.25 16.34
N GLU A 662 -16.07 9.73 15.17
CA GLU A 662 -14.69 9.81 14.71
C GLU A 662 -14.40 11.19 14.06
N PRO A 663 -13.17 11.73 14.18
CA PRO A 663 -12.80 13.03 13.61
C PRO A 663 -12.48 12.97 12.11
N HIS A 664 -12.81 11.88 11.44
CA HIS A 664 -12.44 11.61 10.06
C HIS A 664 -13.69 11.63 9.16
N GLY A 665 -13.54 12.17 7.95
CA GLY A 665 -14.48 11.92 6.85
C GLY A 665 -14.54 10.44 6.48
N LEU A 666 -15.40 10.06 5.54
CA LEU A 666 -15.55 8.67 5.13
C LEU A 666 -14.21 8.08 4.66
N TYR A 667 -13.77 7.03 5.32
CA TYR A 667 -12.56 6.30 4.97
C TYR A 667 -12.81 4.80 4.83
N ASN A 668 -11.94 4.12 4.09
CA ASN A 668 -11.98 2.69 3.84
C ASN A 668 -11.57 1.91 5.09
N ARG A 669 -12.55 1.55 5.92
CA ARG A 669 -12.33 0.73 7.12
C ARG A 669 -11.81 -0.68 6.81
N MET A 670 -12.02 -1.22 5.61
CA MET A 670 -11.46 -2.53 5.23
C MET A 670 -9.95 -2.46 5.02
N GLY A 671 -9.40 -1.29 4.69
CA GLY A 671 -7.97 -1.05 4.54
C GLY A 671 -7.26 -0.64 5.83
N ILE A 672 -7.93 -0.70 7.00
CA ILE A 672 -7.45 -0.08 8.24
C ILE A 672 -6.16 -0.68 8.79
N SER A 673 -5.91 -1.96 8.51
CA SER A 673 -4.68 -2.67 8.87
C SER A 673 -3.43 -1.99 8.27
N ARG A 674 -3.57 -1.30 7.13
CA ARG A 674 -2.51 -0.51 6.50
C ARG A 674 -2.02 0.65 7.39
N LEU A 675 -2.86 1.19 8.27
CA LEU A 675 -2.44 2.24 9.22
C LEU A 675 -1.45 1.73 10.27
N VAL A 676 -1.48 0.42 10.56
CA VAL A 676 -0.59 -0.20 11.54
C VAL A 676 0.85 -0.21 11.03
N TYR A 677 1.09 -0.64 9.79
CA TYR A 677 2.44 -0.76 9.22
C TYR A 677 2.84 0.34 8.22
N GLY A 678 1.88 0.97 7.54
CA GLY A 678 2.10 1.95 6.46
C GLY A 678 2.30 3.39 6.95
N ARG A 679 3.35 4.09 6.48
CA ARG A 679 3.77 5.39 7.04
C ARG A 679 2.78 6.55 6.85
N SER A 680 2.09 6.61 5.71
CA SER A 680 1.14 7.68 5.36
C SER A 680 -0.17 7.09 4.84
N ALA A 681 -0.66 6.02 5.49
CA ALA A 681 -1.79 5.26 4.97
C ALA A 681 -3.13 6.02 5.07
N MET A 682 -3.29 6.97 6.01
CA MET A 682 -4.60 7.62 6.23
C MET A 682 -5.05 8.41 5.00
N GLN A 683 -4.13 9.12 4.35
CA GLN A 683 -4.40 9.90 3.15
C GLN A 683 -4.99 9.01 2.03
N GLY A 684 -4.44 7.80 1.85
CA GLY A 684 -4.92 6.83 0.87
C GLY A 684 -6.17 6.04 1.29
N LEU A 685 -6.68 6.23 2.52
CA LEU A 685 -7.91 5.58 2.98
C LEU A 685 -9.15 6.45 2.82
N TYR A 686 -9.04 7.77 2.69
CA TYR A 686 -10.21 8.62 2.45
C TYR A 686 -10.86 8.26 1.11
N LEU A 687 -12.18 8.01 1.14
CA LEU A 687 -12.94 7.59 -0.04
C LEU A 687 -13.60 8.76 -0.75
N LEU A 688 -13.76 9.88 -0.05
CA LEU A 688 -14.40 11.09 -0.55
C LEU A 688 -13.51 12.30 -0.24
N PRO A 689 -13.52 13.32 -1.11
CA PRO A 689 -12.91 14.62 -0.80
C PRO A 689 -13.52 15.24 0.45
N GLU A 690 -12.74 16.04 1.18
CA GLU A 690 -13.19 16.73 2.40
C GLU A 690 -14.42 17.61 2.17
N GLN A 691 -14.48 18.30 1.03
CA GLN A 691 -15.56 19.20 0.62
C GLN A 691 -16.87 18.47 0.26
N TRP A 692 -16.87 17.14 0.13
CA TRP A 692 -18.05 16.38 -0.32
C TRP A 692 -19.30 16.67 0.50
N TYR A 693 -19.15 16.80 1.83
CA TYR A 693 -20.27 17.08 2.72
C TYR A 693 -20.92 18.43 2.41
N ASP A 694 -20.12 19.48 2.25
CA ASP A 694 -20.61 20.83 1.92
C ASP A 694 -21.21 20.88 0.51
N ASP A 695 -20.55 20.25 -0.47
CA ASP A 695 -21.03 20.16 -1.85
C ASP A 695 -22.39 19.46 -1.96
N HIS A 696 -22.68 18.52 -1.05
CA HIS A 696 -23.95 17.80 -0.98
C HIS A 696 -24.91 18.40 0.05
N GLY A 697 -24.62 19.59 0.60
CA GLY A 697 -25.45 20.24 1.61
C GLY A 697 -25.72 19.37 2.84
N VAL A 698 -24.77 18.53 3.23
CA VAL A 698 -24.82 17.65 4.41
C VAL A 698 -24.07 18.32 5.55
N THR A 699 -24.75 18.64 6.64
CA THR A 699 -24.10 19.18 7.84
C THR A 699 -23.47 18.02 8.62
N ALA A 700 -22.16 17.83 8.46
CA ALA A 700 -21.41 16.79 9.14
C ALA A 700 -20.92 17.24 10.52
N TRP A 701 -21.45 16.62 11.57
CA TRP A 701 -21.01 16.77 12.96
C TRP A 701 -19.96 15.70 13.27
N LEU A 702 -18.73 15.90 12.80
CA LEU A 702 -17.60 15.01 13.09
C LEU A 702 -17.05 15.24 14.50
N ASN A 703 -16.29 14.28 15.02
CA ASN A 703 -15.79 14.30 16.40
C ASN A 703 -16.92 14.55 17.43
N THR A 704 -18.14 14.12 17.12
CA THR A 704 -19.35 14.42 17.88
C THR A 704 -20.18 13.15 17.99
N TRP A 705 -20.50 12.73 19.21
CA TRP A 705 -21.34 11.56 19.46
C TRP A 705 -22.77 11.99 19.79
N ALA A 706 -23.76 11.18 19.41
CA ALA A 706 -25.15 11.37 19.82
C ALA A 706 -25.33 10.83 21.25
N SER A 707 -25.75 11.70 22.17
CA SER A 707 -25.88 11.39 23.60
C SER A 707 -27.28 10.92 24.01
N GLY A 708 -28.29 11.12 23.16
CA GLY A 708 -29.65 10.62 23.41
C GLY A 708 -30.56 10.76 22.20
N ILE A 709 -31.58 9.92 22.12
CA ILE A 709 -32.67 10.03 21.14
C ILE A 709 -33.98 10.15 21.90
N HIS A 710 -34.77 11.18 21.59
CA HIS A 710 -36.09 11.41 22.17
C HIS A 710 -37.17 11.18 21.12
N LEU A 711 -37.77 9.98 21.12
CA LEU A 711 -38.72 9.55 20.09
C LEU A 711 -40.00 10.38 20.04
N ARG A 712 -40.52 10.81 21.21
CA ARG A 712 -41.76 11.61 21.27
C ARG A 712 -41.58 13.02 20.72
N SER A 713 -40.52 13.70 21.11
CA SER A 713 -40.19 15.06 20.62
C SER A 713 -39.46 15.06 19.28
N ARG A 714 -39.08 13.89 18.76
CA ARG A 714 -38.33 13.67 17.51
C ARG A 714 -37.05 14.49 17.44
N VAL A 715 -36.18 14.24 18.41
CA VAL A 715 -34.96 14.99 18.62
C VAL A 715 -33.79 14.06 18.92
N VAL A 716 -32.61 14.36 18.38
CA VAL A 716 -31.33 13.76 18.77
C VAL A 716 -30.52 14.78 19.57
N ARG A 717 -30.06 14.41 20.76
CA ARG A 717 -29.15 15.23 21.58
C ARG A 717 -27.71 14.89 21.26
N LEU A 718 -26.86 15.89 21.07
CA LEU A 718 -25.43 15.70 20.82
C LEU A 718 -24.62 15.76 22.12
N GLY A 719 -23.40 15.23 22.10
CA GLY A 719 -22.45 15.33 23.21
C GLY A 719 -21.97 16.75 23.50
N THR A 720 -22.07 17.63 22.50
CA THR A 720 -21.73 19.06 22.56
C THR A 720 -22.83 19.92 23.20
N GLY A 721 -24.03 19.35 23.42
CA GLY A 721 -25.18 20.02 24.06
C GLY A 721 -26.27 20.47 23.09
N GLU A 722 -25.98 20.54 21.79
CA GLU A 722 -26.96 20.84 20.75
C GLU A 722 -28.01 19.74 20.61
N THR A 723 -29.13 20.14 20.04
CA THR A 723 -30.34 19.34 19.90
C THR A 723 -30.81 19.43 18.45
N LEU A 724 -30.84 18.29 17.76
CA LEU A 724 -31.19 18.20 16.34
C LEU A 724 -32.61 17.66 16.18
N PRO A 725 -33.60 18.49 15.79
CA PRO A 725 -34.93 18.02 15.45
C PRO A 725 -34.93 17.25 14.13
N TYR A 726 -35.77 16.23 14.03
CA TYR A 726 -35.86 15.41 12.81
C TYR A 726 -37.29 15.02 12.46
N ASP A 727 -37.54 14.82 11.17
CA ASP A 727 -38.74 14.17 10.63
C ASP A 727 -38.52 12.68 10.40
N ARG A 728 -37.28 12.33 10.04
CA ARG A 728 -36.80 10.95 9.90
C ARG A 728 -35.46 10.78 10.59
N LEU A 729 -35.24 9.61 11.15
CA LEU A 729 -33.99 9.25 11.81
C LEU A 729 -33.45 7.96 11.20
N ILE A 730 -32.18 7.96 10.81
CA ILE A 730 -31.48 6.78 10.32
C ILE A 730 -30.33 6.46 11.27
N LEU A 731 -30.37 5.27 11.86
CA LEU A 731 -29.32 4.76 12.75
C LEU A 731 -28.30 3.97 11.94
N ALA A 732 -27.08 4.49 11.87
CA ALA A 732 -25.96 3.94 11.10
C ALA A 732 -24.66 3.87 11.93
N MET A 733 -24.80 3.64 13.24
CA MET A 733 -23.70 3.70 14.23
C MET A 733 -22.70 2.53 14.13
N GLY A 734 -22.97 1.57 13.24
CA GLY A 734 -22.12 0.42 13.01
C GLY A 734 -21.93 -0.46 14.25
N SER A 735 -20.71 -0.98 14.40
CA SER A 735 -20.34 -1.93 15.46
C SER A 735 -18.94 -1.64 16.02
N SER A 736 -18.77 -1.96 17.29
CA SER A 736 -17.48 -1.94 17.99
C SER A 736 -16.82 -3.33 17.95
N ALA A 737 -15.52 -3.40 18.25
CA ALA A 737 -14.88 -4.69 18.46
C ALA A 737 -15.52 -5.42 19.65
N ALA A 738 -15.77 -6.72 19.51
CA ALA A 738 -16.19 -7.56 20.63
C ALA A 738 -15.00 -7.77 21.56
N VAL A 739 -15.15 -7.33 22.81
CA VAL A 739 -14.15 -7.40 23.86
C VAL A 739 -14.52 -8.58 24.78
N PRO A 740 -13.73 -9.66 24.83
CA PRO A 740 -14.02 -10.80 25.70
C PRO A 740 -13.78 -10.46 27.17
N ASP A 741 -14.48 -11.13 28.08
CA ASP A 741 -14.25 -11.00 29.53
C ASP A 741 -13.01 -11.80 29.93
N ILE A 742 -11.85 -11.14 29.85
CA ILE A 742 -10.54 -11.71 30.19
C ILE A 742 -9.89 -10.80 31.24
N PRO A 743 -9.50 -11.32 32.41
CA PRO A 743 -8.73 -10.56 33.39
C PRO A 743 -7.48 -9.94 32.77
N GLY A 744 -7.30 -8.63 32.95
CA GLY A 744 -6.14 -7.89 32.46
C GLY A 744 -6.25 -7.25 31.09
N LEU A 745 -7.40 -7.36 30.43
CA LEU A 745 -7.60 -6.81 29.08
C LEU A 745 -7.65 -5.26 29.05
N ASN A 746 -7.71 -4.61 30.20
CA ASN A 746 -7.63 -3.15 30.35
C ASN A 746 -6.20 -2.61 30.48
N ARG A 747 -5.18 -3.48 30.51
CA ARG A 747 -3.77 -3.10 30.68
C ARG A 747 -3.23 -2.42 29.41
N PRO A 748 -2.35 -1.39 29.54
CA PRO A 748 -1.58 -0.86 28.42
C PRO A 748 -0.87 -1.98 27.64
N GLY A 749 -1.09 -2.04 26.33
CA GLY A 749 -0.62 -3.12 25.45
C GLY A 749 -1.69 -4.16 25.12
N SER A 750 -2.84 -4.13 25.80
CA SER A 750 -4.04 -4.85 25.37
C SER A 750 -4.88 -3.96 24.46
N VAL A 751 -5.16 -4.43 23.25
CA VAL A 751 -5.72 -3.61 22.15
C VAL A 751 -6.77 -4.38 21.35
N VAL A 752 -7.56 -3.63 20.59
CA VAL A 752 -8.44 -4.12 19.52
C VAL A 752 -8.10 -3.36 18.23
N LEU A 753 -8.63 -3.80 17.08
CA LEU A 753 -8.45 -3.09 15.81
C LEU A 753 -9.80 -2.93 15.10
N ARG A 754 -10.39 -1.72 15.17
CA ARG A 754 -11.66 -1.38 14.51
C ARG A 754 -11.70 0.03 13.91
N SER A 755 -11.10 1.00 14.58
CA SER A 755 -11.07 2.43 14.21
C SER A 755 -9.68 2.88 13.77
N ALA A 756 -9.60 4.03 13.07
CA ALA A 756 -8.30 4.58 12.66
C ALA A 756 -7.44 4.88 13.89
N ALA A 757 -8.08 5.37 14.96
CA ALA A 757 -7.47 5.60 16.25
C ALA A 757 -6.89 4.32 16.88
N ASP A 758 -7.55 3.17 16.76
CA ASP A 758 -7.01 1.89 17.23
C ASP A 758 -5.70 1.55 16.51
N ALA A 759 -5.70 1.62 15.17
CA ALA A 759 -4.53 1.29 14.37
C ALA A 759 -3.34 2.20 14.66
N MET A 760 -3.60 3.50 14.80
CA MET A 760 -2.57 4.49 15.18
C MET A 760 -2.04 4.25 16.59
N ARG A 761 -2.91 3.92 17.56
CA ARG A 761 -2.51 3.56 18.93
C ARG A 761 -1.65 2.31 18.97
N ILE A 762 -2.00 1.27 18.21
CA ILE A 762 -1.22 0.03 18.11
C ILE A 762 0.20 0.37 17.64
N ARG A 763 0.31 1.12 16.55
CA ARG A 763 1.60 1.51 15.99
C ARG A 763 2.43 2.34 16.97
N ALA A 764 1.82 3.38 17.57
CA ALA A 764 2.49 4.22 18.54
C ALA A 764 3.01 3.40 19.72
N TYR A 765 2.17 2.52 20.28
CA TYR A 765 2.53 1.65 21.39
C TYR A 765 3.71 0.72 21.04
N VAL A 766 3.69 0.08 19.86
CA VAL A 766 4.79 -0.78 19.41
C VAL A 766 6.11 0.01 19.33
N GLN A 767 6.07 1.24 18.81
CA GLN A 767 7.25 2.08 18.66
C GLN A 767 7.78 2.59 20.01
N GLU A 768 6.90 3.08 20.88
CA GLU A 768 7.24 3.59 22.21
C GLU A 768 7.80 2.49 23.11
N ARG A 769 7.17 1.30 23.11
CA ARG A 769 7.59 0.16 23.93
C ARG A 769 8.67 -0.70 23.29
N ARG A 770 9.01 -0.45 22.03
CA ARG A 770 9.89 -1.31 21.22
C ARG A 770 9.44 -2.77 21.28
N ALA A 771 8.13 -2.98 21.18
CA ALA A 771 7.51 -4.30 21.27
C ALA A 771 8.07 -5.22 20.17
N ARG A 772 8.30 -6.48 20.52
CA ARG A 772 8.85 -7.49 19.59
C ARG A 772 7.91 -8.66 19.38
N HIS A 773 7.06 -8.95 20.35
CA HIS A 773 6.18 -10.09 20.36
C HIS A 773 4.74 -9.63 20.54
N ALA A 774 3.85 -10.14 19.70
CA ALA A 774 2.43 -9.91 19.80
C ALA A 774 1.67 -11.24 19.87
N VAL A 775 0.61 -11.23 20.66
CA VAL A 775 -0.37 -12.31 20.69
C VAL A 775 -1.69 -11.79 20.13
N VAL A 776 -2.24 -12.50 19.15
CA VAL A 776 -3.56 -12.20 18.56
C VAL A 776 -4.55 -13.27 18.97
N ALA A 777 -5.61 -12.90 19.67
CA ALA A 777 -6.67 -13.83 20.08
C ALA A 777 -7.82 -13.83 19.06
N GLY A 778 -7.96 -14.93 18.32
CA GLY A 778 -9.03 -15.20 17.36
C GLY A 778 -8.51 -15.55 15.97
N GLY A 779 -8.80 -16.75 15.45
CA GLY A 779 -8.45 -17.22 14.11
C GLY A 779 -9.51 -16.93 13.04
N GLY A 780 -10.25 -15.83 13.19
CA GLY A 780 -11.20 -15.31 12.18
C GLY A 780 -10.54 -14.38 11.16
N LEU A 781 -11.32 -13.83 10.22
CA LEU A 781 -10.81 -12.91 9.16
C LEU A 781 -10.00 -11.75 9.75
N LEU A 782 -10.62 -10.99 10.66
CA LEU A 782 -9.98 -9.84 11.30
C LEU A 782 -8.75 -10.22 12.12
N GLY A 783 -8.74 -11.41 12.71
CA GLY A 783 -7.59 -11.92 13.47
C GLY A 783 -6.41 -12.27 12.57
N LEU A 784 -6.67 -12.90 11.43
CA LEU A 784 -5.67 -13.18 10.40
C LEU A 784 -5.09 -11.88 9.81
N GLU A 785 -5.94 -10.91 9.47
CA GLU A 785 -5.51 -9.59 8.97
C GLU A 785 -4.69 -8.83 10.03
N ALA A 786 -5.12 -8.86 11.29
CA ALA A 786 -4.40 -8.22 12.39
C ALA A 786 -3.05 -8.90 12.66
N ALA A 787 -2.99 -10.23 12.60
CA ALA A 787 -1.75 -10.98 12.76
C ALA A 787 -0.76 -10.65 11.64
N TYR A 788 -1.25 -10.61 10.40
CA TYR A 788 -0.43 -10.22 9.24
C TYR A 788 0.06 -8.78 9.33
N CYS A 789 -0.78 -7.82 9.73
CA CYS A 789 -0.36 -6.41 9.80
C CYS A 789 0.65 -6.15 10.92
N LEU A 790 0.54 -6.86 12.05
CA LEU A 790 1.55 -6.81 13.12
C LEU A 790 2.86 -7.47 12.69
N HIS A 791 2.78 -8.56 11.92
CA HIS A 791 3.96 -9.19 11.32
C HIS A 791 4.65 -8.22 10.34
N GLN A 792 3.91 -7.54 9.47
CA GLN A 792 4.41 -6.50 8.57
C GLN A 792 5.02 -5.30 9.31
N LEU A 793 4.54 -4.99 10.51
CA LEU A 793 5.15 -3.98 11.39
C LEU A 793 6.47 -4.47 12.05
N GLY A 794 6.82 -5.74 11.89
CA GLY A 794 8.07 -6.35 12.35
C GLY A 794 7.97 -7.14 13.66
N LEU A 795 6.77 -7.46 14.13
CA LEU A 795 6.57 -8.26 15.35
C LEU A 795 6.60 -9.76 15.05
N GLN A 796 7.08 -10.54 16.01
CA GLN A 796 6.85 -11.98 16.09
C GLN A 796 5.45 -12.22 16.61
N VAL A 797 4.59 -12.79 15.76
CA VAL A 797 3.16 -12.91 16.07
C VAL A 797 2.80 -14.37 16.38
N THR A 798 2.12 -14.57 17.51
CA THR A 798 1.42 -15.82 17.81
C THR A 798 -0.08 -15.58 17.79
N MET A 799 -0.78 -16.25 16.89
CA MET A 799 -2.24 -16.23 16.81
C MET A 799 -2.82 -17.42 17.59
N LEU A 800 -3.80 -17.14 18.44
CA LEU A 800 -4.53 -18.14 19.21
C LEU A 800 -5.88 -18.42 18.54
N GLU A 801 -6.14 -19.68 18.25
CA GLU A 801 -7.44 -20.16 17.79
C GLU A 801 -7.99 -21.16 18.81
N ARG A 802 -9.19 -20.88 19.33
CA ARG A 802 -9.86 -21.74 20.31
C ARG A 802 -10.21 -23.10 19.74
N GLY A 803 -10.65 -23.14 18.49
CA GLY A 803 -11.03 -24.35 17.79
C GLY A 803 -9.84 -25.13 17.21
N THR A 804 -10.18 -26.14 16.42
CA THR A 804 -9.22 -26.93 15.62
C THR A 804 -9.00 -26.37 14.22
N ARG A 805 -9.76 -25.35 13.82
CA ARG A 805 -9.78 -24.79 12.46
C ARG A 805 -9.77 -23.27 12.52
N LEU A 806 -9.00 -22.65 11.63
CA LEU A 806 -9.13 -21.24 11.28
C LEU A 806 -10.39 -21.05 10.45
N LEU A 807 -10.97 -19.85 10.51
CA LEU A 807 -12.10 -19.48 9.64
C LEU A 807 -13.23 -20.52 9.63
N SER A 808 -13.52 -21.12 10.79
CA SER A 808 -14.45 -22.26 10.91
C SER A 808 -15.88 -21.96 10.47
N LYS A 809 -16.25 -20.68 10.34
CA LYS A 809 -17.56 -20.22 9.83
C LYS A 809 -17.56 -20.03 8.30
N GLN A 810 -16.40 -20.05 7.66
CA GLN A 810 -16.25 -19.73 6.23
C GLN A 810 -15.71 -20.91 5.42
N ILE A 811 -14.87 -21.77 5.99
CA ILE A 811 -14.16 -22.80 5.21
C ILE A 811 -14.10 -24.15 5.92
N ASP A 812 -13.93 -25.19 5.11
CA ASP A 812 -13.81 -26.57 5.56
C ASP A 812 -12.42 -26.87 6.15
N ALA A 813 -12.26 -28.06 6.72
CA ALA A 813 -11.03 -28.44 7.42
C ALA A 813 -9.78 -28.40 6.52
N ARG A 814 -9.91 -28.85 5.26
CA ARG A 814 -8.79 -28.90 4.32
C ARG A 814 -8.34 -27.50 3.90
N CYS A 815 -9.27 -26.63 3.51
CA CYS A 815 -8.94 -25.25 3.18
C CYS A 815 -8.36 -24.51 4.40
N SER A 816 -8.89 -24.73 5.61
CA SER A 816 -8.32 -24.17 6.84
C SER A 816 -6.87 -24.59 7.09
N GLN A 817 -6.49 -25.83 6.74
CA GLN A 817 -5.11 -26.29 6.87
C GLN A 817 -4.20 -25.53 5.89
N LEU A 818 -4.62 -25.36 4.63
CA LEU A 818 -3.86 -24.61 3.63
C LEU A 818 -3.66 -23.14 4.04
N VAL A 819 -4.68 -22.52 4.64
CA VAL A 819 -4.57 -21.17 5.23
C VAL A 819 -3.56 -21.17 6.38
N ALA A 820 -3.61 -22.15 7.29
CA ALA A 820 -2.67 -22.23 8.40
C ALA A 820 -1.21 -22.40 7.91
N GLU A 821 -0.99 -23.25 6.91
CA GLU A 821 0.32 -23.45 6.27
C GLU A 821 0.84 -22.19 5.58
N HIS A 822 -0.04 -21.39 4.96
CA HIS A 822 0.31 -20.09 4.38
C HIS A 822 0.85 -19.13 5.44
N PHE A 823 0.11 -18.93 6.53
CA PHE A 823 0.52 -18.02 7.61
C PHE A 823 1.76 -18.53 8.37
N ALA A 824 1.89 -19.84 8.55
CA ALA A 824 3.09 -20.45 9.13
C ALA A 824 4.34 -20.21 8.26
N ARG A 825 4.23 -20.34 6.93
CA ARG A 825 5.32 -20.00 6.00
C ARG A 825 5.69 -18.52 6.02
N ALA A 826 4.71 -17.65 6.25
CA ALA A 826 4.94 -16.22 6.47
C ALA A 826 5.57 -15.90 7.84
N GLY A 827 5.81 -16.89 8.71
CA GLY A 827 6.45 -16.68 10.02
C GLY A 827 5.48 -16.31 11.15
N ILE A 828 4.17 -16.50 10.97
CA ILE A 828 3.15 -16.30 12.01
C ILE A 828 2.86 -17.65 12.66
N THR A 829 3.04 -17.72 13.98
CA THR A 829 2.78 -18.95 14.74
C THR A 829 1.29 -19.09 15.02
N ILE A 830 0.72 -20.26 14.76
CA ILE A 830 -0.71 -20.53 15.00
C ILE A 830 -0.85 -21.59 16.08
N ALA A 831 -1.51 -21.23 17.18
CA ALA A 831 -1.80 -22.12 18.28
C ALA A 831 -3.29 -22.48 18.27
N HIS A 832 -3.61 -23.68 17.81
CA HIS A 832 -4.95 -24.26 17.91
C HIS A 832 -5.24 -24.74 19.33
N LYS A 833 -6.54 -24.88 19.66
CA LYS A 833 -7.00 -25.26 21.01
C LYS A 833 -6.38 -24.41 22.10
N ALA A 834 -6.11 -23.14 21.80
CA ALA A 834 -5.47 -22.20 22.72
C ALA A 834 -6.44 -21.09 23.08
N GLU A 835 -6.75 -20.97 24.37
CA GLU A 835 -7.62 -19.95 24.91
C GLU A 835 -6.89 -19.14 25.97
N THR A 836 -6.99 -17.82 25.89
CA THR A 836 -6.47 -16.92 26.92
C THR A 836 -7.31 -17.02 28.20
N ALA A 837 -6.64 -17.22 29.33
CA ALA A 837 -7.22 -17.16 30.66
C ALA A 837 -6.96 -15.82 31.35
N GLU A 838 -5.79 -15.21 31.16
CA GLU A 838 -5.43 -13.92 31.74
C GLU A 838 -4.37 -13.22 30.85
N VAL A 839 -4.50 -11.90 30.66
CA VAL A 839 -3.43 -11.05 30.13
C VAL A 839 -2.62 -10.52 31.31
N ARG A 840 -1.33 -10.89 31.41
CA ARG A 840 -0.47 -10.60 32.57
C ARG A 840 0.33 -9.31 32.39
N GLY A 841 0.75 -8.75 33.54
CA GLY A 841 1.70 -7.65 33.63
C GLY A 841 1.19 -6.50 34.50
N ASP A 842 2.10 -5.71 35.07
CA ASP A 842 1.78 -4.55 35.91
C ASP A 842 2.87 -3.48 35.73
N PRO A 843 2.55 -2.27 35.25
CA PRO A 843 1.22 -1.82 34.81
C PRO A 843 0.84 -2.31 33.41
N ALA A 844 1.80 -2.68 32.55
CA ALA A 844 1.58 -2.99 31.13
C ALA A 844 1.71 -4.49 30.81
N VAL A 845 1.22 -4.91 29.64
CA VAL A 845 1.27 -6.31 29.20
C VAL A 845 2.70 -6.84 29.11
N THR A 846 2.95 -7.98 29.76
CA THR A 846 4.23 -8.72 29.67
C THR A 846 4.04 -10.17 29.22
N GLY A 847 2.80 -10.64 29.10
CA GLY A 847 2.51 -11.98 28.62
C GLY A 847 1.04 -12.36 28.76
N VAL A 848 0.73 -13.59 28.37
CA VAL A 848 -0.61 -14.16 28.37
C VAL A 848 -0.55 -15.55 29.01
N ARG A 849 -1.44 -15.84 29.95
CA ARG A 849 -1.65 -17.19 30.47
C ARG A 849 -2.81 -17.82 29.73
N PHE A 850 -2.63 -19.05 29.26
CA PHE A 850 -3.67 -19.85 28.63
C PHE A 850 -4.47 -20.63 29.68
N LYS A 851 -5.67 -21.11 29.31
CA LYS A 851 -6.51 -21.94 30.19
C LYS A 851 -5.86 -23.28 30.55
N ASP A 852 -4.95 -23.78 29.73
CA ASP A 852 -4.17 -25.00 29.99
C ASP A 852 -2.93 -24.76 30.89
N GLY A 853 -2.75 -23.54 31.38
CA GLY A 853 -1.64 -23.16 32.27
C GLY A 853 -0.37 -22.69 31.57
N ARG A 854 -0.23 -22.87 30.24
CA ARG A 854 0.92 -22.33 29.48
C ARG A 854 0.96 -20.81 29.57
N ILE A 855 2.17 -20.24 29.55
CA ILE A 855 2.39 -18.80 29.57
C ILE A 855 3.23 -18.42 28.35
N LEU A 856 2.78 -17.42 27.61
CA LEU A 856 3.48 -16.86 26.46
C LEU A 856 3.88 -15.41 26.75
N SER A 857 5.15 -15.09 26.57
CA SER A 857 5.65 -13.71 26.75
C SER A 857 5.24 -12.85 25.56
N CYS A 858 4.72 -11.66 25.83
CA CYS A 858 4.43 -10.67 24.79
C CYS A 858 4.30 -9.27 25.36
N GLU A 859 4.58 -8.25 24.55
CA GLU A 859 4.40 -6.85 24.95
C GLU A 859 3.08 -6.26 24.42
N LEU A 860 2.46 -6.94 23.43
CA LEU A 860 1.19 -6.56 22.82
C LEU A 860 0.22 -7.74 22.77
N PHE A 861 -1.01 -7.54 23.23
CA PHE A 861 -2.12 -8.49 23.10
C PHE A 861 -3.25 -7.85 22.31
N LEU A 862 -3.63 -8.44 21.17
CA LEU A 862 -4.73 -7.97 20.34
C LEU A 862 -5.91 -8.94 20.41
N ALA A 863 -7.09 -8.44 20.80
CA ALA A 863 -8.33 -9.21 20.79
C ALA A 863 -9.09 -9.02 19.46
N ALA A 864 -9.34 -10.11 18.74
CA ALA A 864 -10.07 -10.15 17.48
C ALA A 864 -11.22 -11.18 17.55
N THR A 865 -12.11 -11.01 18.53
CA THR A 865 -13.16 -12.01 18.86
C THR A 865 -14.52 -11.77 18.18
N GLY A 866 -14.58 -10.82 17.24
CA GLY A 866 -15.79 -10.47 16.48
C GLY A 866 -16.17 -9.00 16.64
N ILE A 867 -17.40 -8.68 16.25
CA ILE A 867 -17.99 -7.34 16.37
C ILE A 867 -19.22 -7.37 17.25
N ARG A 868 -19.55 -6.22 17.83
CA ARG A 868 -20.73 -6.00 18.66
C ARG A 868 -21.46 -4.76 18.15
N PRO A 869 -22.72 -4.88 17.67
CA PRO A 869 -23.52 -3.74 17.24
C PRO A 869 -23.63 -2.66 18.33
N ASN A 870 -23.51 -1.40 17.93
CA ASN A 870 -23.61 -0.25 18.84
C ASN A 870 -25.09 0.09 19.06
N ILE A 871 -25.74 -0.60 20.00
CA ILE A 871 -27.20 -0.55 20.21
C ILE A 871 -27.63 0.23 21.45
N GLU A 872 -26.68 0.68 22.27
CA GLU A 872 -26.94 1.37 23.54
C GLU A 872 -27.86 2.57 23.35
N LEU A 873 -27.53 3.45 22.42
CA LEU A 873 -28.32 4.65 22.13
C LEU A 873 -29.77 4.31 21.72
N ALA A 874 -29.95 3.24 20.93
CA ALA A 874 -31.28 2.81 20.49
C ALA A 874 -32.08 2.16 21.63
N ARG A 875 -31.41 1.35 22.45
CA ARG A 875 -32.00 0.70 23.62
C ARG A 875 -32.48 1.74 24.63
N ASP A 876 -31.63 2.71 24.95
CA ASP A 876 -31.94 3.77 25.93
C ASP A 876 -33.08 4.67 25.44
N ALA A 877 -33.23 4.81 24.12
CA ALA A 877 -34.34 5.51 23.49
C ALA A 877 -35.67 4.72 23.47
N GLY A 878 -35.64 3.43 23.84
CA GLY A 878 -36.80 2.54 23.82
C GLY A 878 -37.11 1.91 22.45
N LEU A 879 -36.13 1.86 21.53
CA LEU A 879 -36.30 1.14 20.27
C LEU A 879 -36.17 -0.38 20.48
N PRO A 880 -36.90 -1.21 19.72
CA PRO A 880 -36.73 -2.66 19.78
C PRO A 880 -35.32 -3.07 19.34
N VAL A 881 -34.60 -3.75 20.22
CA VAL A 881 -33.24 -4.26 19.98
C VAL A 881 -33.16 -5.74 20.34
N GLY A 882 -32.37 -6.49 19.56
CA GLY A 882 -31.94 -7.85 19.86
C GLY A 882 -30.42 -7.90 19.94
N LYS A 883 -29.79 -8.61 19.00
CA LYS A 883 -28.36 -8.50 18.70
C LYS A 883 -28.03 -7.14 18.07
N GLY A 884 -28.96 -6.58 17.28
CA GLY A 884 -28.90 -5.26 16.64
C GLY A 884 -30.22 -4.48 16.83
N VAL A 885 -30.37 -3.33 16.18
CA VAL A 885 -31.65 -2.63 16.07
C VAL A 885 -32.57 -3.39 15.12
N LEU A 886 -33.73 -3.83 15.60
CA LEU A 886 -34.63 -4.67 14.82
C LEU A 886 -35.29 -3.87 13.69
N VAL A 887 -35.12 -4.35 12.46
CA VAL A 887 -35.71 -3.76 11.26
C VAL A 887 -36.44 -4.80 10.39
N ASP A 888 -37.42 -4.32 9.64
CA ASP A 888 -38.08 -5.09 8.58
C ASP A 888 -37.30 -5.04 7.26
N ASP A 889 -37.85 -5.63 6.18
CA ASP A 889 -37.22 -5.64 4.85
C ASP A 889 -37.08 -4.24 4.23
N ARG A 890 -37.81 -3.25 4.75
CA ARG A 890 -37.73 -1.84 4.37
C ARG A 890 -36.73 -1.06 5.22
N MET A 891 -35.94 -1.75 6.05
CA MET A 891 -34.99 -1.18 7.00
C MET A 891 -35.64 -0.26 8.05
N GLN A 892 -36.96 -0.39 8.22
CA GLN A 892 -37.75 0.41 9.15
C GLN A 892 -37.83 -0.30 10.51
N THR A 893 -37.69 0.47 11.59
CA THR A 893 -37.94 -0.02 12.94
C THR A 893 -39.45 -0.04 13.22
N ARG A 894 -39.88 -0.64 14.34
CA ARG A 894 -41.29 -0.54 14.76
C ARG A 894 -41.73 0.88 15.12
N VAL A 895 -40.80 1.82 15.27
CA VAL A 895 -41.13 3.23 15.50
C VAL A 895 -41.24 3.94 14.16
N PRO A 896 -42.41 4.51 13.81
CA PRO A 896 -42.60 5.19 12.53
C PRO A 896 -41.61 6.33 12.31
N GLY A 897 -41.02 6.38 11.12
CA GLY A 897 -40.02 7.39 10.75
C GLY A 897 -38.61 7.16 11.30
N VAL A 898 -38.35 6.01 11.95
CA VAL A 898 -37.02 5.61 12.41
C VAL A 898 -36.57 4.35 11.69
N TYR A 899 -35.36 4.39 11.13
CA TYR A 899 -34.74 3.35 10.31
C TYR A 899 -33.37 2.99 10.87
N ALA A 900 -32.84 1.82 10.51
CA ALA A 900 -31.46 1.43 10.83
C ALA A 900 -30.81 0.68 9.68
N ALA A 901 -29.51 0.89 9.47
CA ALA A 901 -28.76 0.26 8.38
C ALA A 901 -27.30 -0.01 8.74
N GLY A 902 -26.71 -1.02 8.11
CA GLY A 902 -25.34 -1.45 8.35
C GLY A 902 -25.19 -2.32 9.59
N ASP A 903 -23.98 -2.39 10.15
CA ASP A 903 -23.67 -3.33 11.25
C ASP A 903 -24.51 -3.13 12.53
N VAL A 904 -25.21 -2.01 12.66
CA VAL A 904 -26.12 -1.75 13.79
C VAL A 904 -27.48 -2.42 13.61
N ALA A 905 -27.89 -2.71 12.38
CA ALA A 905 -29.20 -3.26 12.05
C ALA A 905 -29.22 -4.79 12.20
N GLU A 906 -30.30 -5.29 12.80
CA GLU A 906 -30.66 -6.71 12.81
C GLU A 906 -31.84 -6.93 11.88
N HIS A 907 -31.56 -7.60 10.76
CA HIS A 907 -32.53 -7.87 9.69
C HIS A 907 -32.69 -9.38 9.53
N GLY A 908 -33.92 -9.88 9.64
CA GLY A 908 -34.20 -11.32 9.62
C GLY A 908 -33.49 -12.12 10.73
N GLY A 909 -33.25 -11.52 11.90
CA GLY A 909 -32.54 -12.14 13.03
C GLY A 909 -31.01 -12.23 12.86
N ARG A 910 -30.46 -11.55 11.86
CA ARG A 910 -29.05 -11.60 11.47
C ARG A 910 -28.41 -10.22 11.53
N VAL A 911 -27.15 -10.21 11.93
CA VAL A 911 -26.23 -9.06 11.84
C VAL A 911 -25.03 -9.54 11.03
N LEU A 912 -24.87 -9.00 9.82
CA LEU A 912 -23.92 -9.54 8.85
C LEU A 912 -22.52 -8.91 8.96
N GLY A 913 -22.42 -7.63 9.27
CA GLY A 913 -21.13 -6.97 9.49
C GLY A 913 -20.30 -6.77 8.22
N LEU A 914 -20.95 -6.56 7.07
CA LEU A 914 -20.32 -6.54 5.74
C LEU A 914 -20.66 -5.26 4.99
N TRP A 915 -19.65 -4.74 4.28
CA TRP A 915 -19.74 -3.46 3.58
C TRP A 915 -20.83 -3.41 2.50
N PRO A 916 -20.98 -4.41 1.59
CA PRO A 916 -22.02 -4.37 0.55
C PRO A 916 -23.44 -4.40 1.12
N VAL A 917 -23.63 -5.18 2.20
CA VAL A 917 -24.91 -5.23 2.91
C VAL A 917 -25.22 -3.86 3.52
N ALA A 918 -24.23 -3.23 4.15
CA ALA A 918 -24.41 -1.92 4.76
C ALA A 918 -24.79 -0.84 3.75
N THR A 919 -24.23 -0.88 2.53
CA THR A 919 -24.61 0.05 1.45
C THR A 919 -26.04 -0.18 0.97
N GLU A 920 -26.44 -1.44 0.77
CA GLU A 920 -27.78 -1.78 0.27
C GLU A 920 -28.87 -1.46 1.30
N GLN A 921 -28.63 -1.78 2.57
CA GLN A 921 -29.51 -1.41 3.66
C GLN A 921 -29.63 0.12 3.81
N ALA A 922 -28.52 0.85 3.65
CA ALA A 922 -28.54 2.31 3.75
C ALA A 922 -29.33 2.96 2.62
N GLU A 923 -29.19 2.45 1.39
CA GLU A 923 -29.96 2.88 0.24
C GLU A 923 -31.46 2.63 0.45
N ALA A 924 -31.86 1.43 0.91
CA ALA A 924 -33.26 1.14 1.23
C ALA A 924 -33.79 2.02 2.37
N ALA A 925 -33.02 2.19 3.45
CA ALA A 925 -33.40 3.06 4.56
C ALA A 925 -33.61 4.52 4.12
N ALA A 926 -32.73 5.06 3.26
CA ALA A 926 -32.87 6.42 2.74
C ALA A 926 -34.08 6.57 1.81
N VAL A 927 -34.27 5.66 0.86
CA VAL A 927 -35.42 5.66 -0.06
C VAL A 927 -36.73 5.58 0.71
N ASN A 928 -36.81 4.69 1.71
CA ASN A 928 -38.03 4.52 2.50
C ASN A 928 -38.25 5.66 3.50
N ALA A 929 -37.18 6.28 4.03
CA ALA A 929 -37.29 7.48 4.84
C ALA A 929 -37.95 8.62 4.07
N LEU A 930 -37.68 8.72 2.76
CA LEU A 930 -38.32 9.68 1.84
C LEU A 930 -39.71 9.25 1.33
N GLY A 931 -40.25 8.13 1.81
CA GLY A 931 -41.59 7.64 1.44
C GLY A 931 -41.62 6.68 0.24
N GLY A 932 -40.46 6.22 -0.26
CA GLY A 932 -40.37 5.16 -1.25
C GLY A 932 -40.70 3.78 -0.68
N ASP A 933 -40.63 2.75 -1.54
CA ASP A 933 -40.94 1.36 -1.18
C ASP A 933 -39.90 0.38 -1.72
N ARG A 934 -38.73 0.38 -1.08
CA ARG A 934 -37.62 -0.52 -1.43
C ARG A 934 -37.43 -1.58 -0.35
N THR A 935 -37.31 -2.83 -0.76
CA THR A 935 -37.04 -3.96 0.14
C THR A 935 -35.65 -4.53 -0.09
N VAL A 936 -35.01 -5.01 0.97
CA VAL A 936 -33.73 -5.74 0.92
C VAL A 936 -33.99 -7.19 1.33
N PRO A 937 -33.60 -8.20 0.52
CA PRO A 937 -33.75 -9.60 0.89
C PRO A 937 -32.71 -10.05 1.93
N VAL A 938 -33.05 -11.06 2.73
CA VAL A 938 -32.12 -11.68 3.68
C VAL A 938 -31.22 -12.68 2.93
N GLU A 939 -30.09 -12.23 2.40
CA GLU A 939 -29.16 -13.08 1.64
C GLU A 939 -27.98 -13.62 2.48
N THR A 940 -27.29 -14.63 1.95
CA THR A 940 -26.00 -15.08 2.50
C THR A 940 -24.87 -14.48 1.66
N PRO A 941 -24.27 -13.37 2.11
CA PRO A 941 -23.25 -12.70 1.33
C PRO A 941 -21.96 -13.53 1.25
N PRO A 942 -21.19 -13.40 0.14
CA PRO A 942 -19.87 -14.00 0.06
C PRO A 942 -18.92 -13.37 1.07
N THR A 943 -17.99 -14.17 1.56
CA THR A 943 -16.89 -13.77 2.43
C THR A 943 -15.58 -13.93 1.69
N ILE A 944 -14.73 -12.92 1.77
CA ILE A 944 -13.48 -12.87 1.04
C ILE A 944 -12.37 -12.39 1.98
N LEU A 945 -11.22 -13.04 1.92
CA LEU A 945 -9.99 -12.62 2.57
C LEU A 945 -8.98 -12.28 1.46
N LYS A 946 -8.57 -11.02 1.40
CA LYS A 946 -7.56 -10.48 0.48
C LYS A 946 -6.65 -9.53 1.26
N GLY A 947 -5.40 -9.37 0.84
CA GLY A 947 -4.44 -8.45 1.47
C GLY A 947 -3.53 -9.06 2.54
N VAL A 948 -3.49 -10.39 2.63
CA VAL A 948 -2.56 -11.17 3.47
C VAL A 948 -1.73 -12.14 2.62
N GLU A 949 -1.43 -11.74 1.38
CA GLU A 949 -0.79 -12.59 0.35
C GLU A 949 -1.54 -13.89 0.04
N LEU A 950 -2.83 -13.94 0.38
CA LEU A 950 -3.73 -15.06 0.13
C LEU A 950 -5.04 -14.51 -0.44
N GLU A 951 -5.53 -15.16 -1.49
CA GLU A 951 -6.87 -14.91 -2.02
C GLU A 951 -7.78 -16.07 -1.61
N LEU A 952 -8.75 -15.78 -0.77
CA LEU A 952 -9.76 -16.75 -0.36
C LEU A 952 -11.15 -16.15 -0.57
N PHE A 953 -12.03 -16.94 -1.18
CA PHE A 953 -13.44 -16.68 -1.37
C PHE A 953 -14.25 -17.84 -0.79
N SER A 954 -15.36 -17.53 -0.13
CA SER A 954 -16.35 -18.51 0.29
C SER A 954 -17.76 -17.93 0.27
N ILE A 955 -18.74 -18.74 -0.13
CA ILE A 955 -20.17 -18.40 -0.12
C ILE A 955 -20.99 -19.65 0.21
N GLY A 956 -22.12 -19.47 0.91
CA GLY A 956 -23.03 -20.56 1.23
C GLY A 956 -22.58 -21.41 2.42
N PRO A 957 -23.15 -22.62 2.58
CA PRO A 957 -22.86 -23.49 3.72
C PRO A 957 -21.44 -24.07 3.64
N VAL A 958 -20.73 -24.04 4.77
CA VAL A 958 -19.39 -24.61 4.89
C VAL A 958 -19.44 -26.13 4.87
N ASP A 959 -20.20 -26.71 5.79
CA ASP A 959 -20.33 -28.15 5.95
C ASP A 959 -21.52 -28.66 5.11
N PRO A 960 -21.34 -29.72 4.30
CA PRO A 960 -22.39 -30.24 3.44
C PRO A 960 -23.49 -30.94 4.26
N GLY A 961 -24.74 -30.81 3.82
CA GLY A 961 -25.88 -31.51 4.41
C GLY A 961 -25.97 -32.98 3.97
N ALA A 962 -26.88 -33.73 4.59
CA ALA A 962 -27.16 -35.12 4.21
C ALA A 962 -27.74 -35.17 2.78
N GLY A 963 -27.04 -35.84 1.86
CA GLY A 963 -27.43 -35.95 0.45
C GLY A 963 -26.88 -34.85 -0.47
N ASP A 964 -26.04 -33.95 0.04
CA ASP A 964 -25.33 -32.97 -0.78
C ASP A 964 -24.15 -33.63 -1.52
N GLU A 965 -23.97 -33.24 -2.78
CA GLU A 965 -22.82 -33.62 -3.58
C GLU A 965 -21.74 -32.54 -3.48
N VAL A 966 -20.48 -32.96 -3.34
CA VAL A 966 -19.35 -32.04 -3.21
C VAL A 966 -18.34 -32.31 -4.32
N VAL A 967 -17.98 -31.27 -5.07
CA VAL A 967 -16.86 -31.28 -6.01
C VAL A 967 -15.68 -30.62 -5.33
N VAL A 968 -14.54 -31.31 -5.24
CA VAL A 968 -13.30 -30.79 -4.66
C VAL A 968 -12.17 -30.92 -5.67
N ILE A 969 -11.42 -29.83 -5.82
CA ILE A 969 -10.20 -29.77 -6.63
C ILE A 969 -9.11 -29.22 -5.73
N ASP A 970 -8.32 -30.14 -5.20
CA ASP A 970 -7.15 -29.86 -4.37
C ASP A 970 -5.91 -30.21 -5.19
N ARG A 971 -5.06 -29.22 -5.46
CA ARG A 971 -3.78 -29.42 -6.13
C ARG A 971 -2.66 -29.21 -5.11
N PRO A 972 -2.05 -30.25 -4.53
CA PRO A 972 -1.09 -30.09 -3.42
C PRO A 972 0.17 -29.31 -3.77
N THR A 973 0.55 -29.25 -5.06
CA THR A 973 1.78 -28.62 -5.54
C THR A 973 1.67 -27.09 -5.74
N VAL A 974 0.46 -26.55 -5.81
CA VAL A 974 0.17 -25.11 -5.95
C VAL A 974 -0.94 -24.79 -4.95
N PRO A 975 -0.81 -23.85 -4.01
CA PRO A 975 -1.83 -23.57 -2.98
C PRO A 975 -3.14 -23.06 -3.63
N SER A 976 -3.94 -24.01 -4.10
CA SER A 976 -5.09 -23.84 -4.97
C SER A 976 -6.12 -24.89 -4.55
N TYR A 977 -7.24 -24.41 -4.03
CA TYR A 977 -8.31 -25.26 -3.52
C TYR A 977 -9.64 -24.71 -4.01
N ARG A 978 -10.39 -25.53 -4.75
CA ARG A 978 -11.72 -25.17 -5.24
C ARG A 978 -12.71 -26.22 -4.77
N ARG A 979 -13.79 -25.77 -4.15
CA ARG A 979 -14.86 -26.63 -3.65
C ARG A 979 -16.22 -26.06 -4.04
N LEU A 980 -17.10 -26.90 -4.58
CA LEU A 980 -18.48 -26.57 -4.88
C LEU A 980 -19.40 -27.55 -4.14
N VAL A 981 -20.43 -27.03 -3.49
CA VAL A 981 -21.48 -27.81 -2.82
C VAL A 981 -22.74 -27.71 -3.64
N VAL A 982 -23.26 -28.87 -4.04
CA VAL A 982 -24.49 -29.02 -4.82
C VAL A 982 -25.52 -29.75 -3.97
N SER A 983 -26.63 -29.09 -3.68
CA SER A 983 -27.75 -29.69 -2.94
C SER A 983 -28.94 -29.83 -3.85
N ARG A 984 -29.51 -31.04 -3.94
CA ARG A 984 -30.67 -31.35 -4.79
C ARG A 984 -30.48 -30.88 -6.25
N GLY A 985 -29.28 -31.08 -6.78
CA GLY A 985 -28.91 -30.66 -8.14
C GLY A 985 -28.82 -29.14 -8.34
N ARG A 986 -28.63 -28.33 -7.28
CA ARG A 986 -28.40 -26.88 -7.37
C ARG A 986 -27.12 -26.46 -6.65
N ALA A 987 -26.38 -25.51 -7.21
CA ALA A 987 -25.23 -24.92 -6.55
C ALA A 987 -25.67 -24.10 -5.32
N VAL A 988 -25.22 -24.48 -4.12
CA VAL A 988 -25.63 -23.83 -2.86
C VAL A 988 -24.45 -23.23 -2.08
N GLY A 989 -23.22 -23.66 -2.35
CA GLY A 989 -22.03 -23.09 -1.71
C GLY A 989 -20.77 -23.32 -2.54
N ALA A 990 -19.79 -22.44 -2.36
CA ALA A 990 -18.51 -22.54 -3.05
C ALA A 990 -17.37 -21.98 -2.19
N THR A 991 -16.16 -22.51 -2.37
CA THR A 991 -14.92 -22.03 -1.77
C THR A 991 -13.83 -22.03 -2.84
N VAL A 992 -13.12 -20.92 -2.98
CA VAL A 992 -12.00 -20.75 -3.92
C VAL A 992 -10.83 -20.15 -3.17
N LEU A 993 -9.73 -20.89 -3.09
CA LEU A 993 -8.44 -20.47 -2.52
C LEU A 993 -7.42 -20.41 -3.66
N GLY A 994 -6.68 -19.31 -3.73
CA GLY A 994 -5.74 -19.02 -4.81
C GLY A 994 -6.35 -18.12 -5.90
N HIS A 995 -5.50 -17.64 -6.80
CA HIS A 995 -5.89 -16.67 -7.83
C HIS A 995 -6.63 -17.34 -8.99
N HIS A 996 -7.96 -17.46 -8.87
CA HIS A 996 -8.86 -17.99 -9.90
C HIS A 996 -10.04 -17.05 -10.13
N PRO A 997 -9.83 -15.89 -10.75
CA PRO A 997 -10.86 -14.84 -10.86
C PRO A 997 -12.08 -15.28 -11.69
N ALA A 998 -11.89 -16.06 -12.76
CA ALA A 998 -12.98 -16.58 -13.58
C ALA A 998 -13.85 -17.58 -12.80
N ASP A 999 -13.22 -18.57 -12.16
CA ASP A 999 -13.90 -19.57 -11.34
C ASP A 999 -14.66 -18.94 -10.17
N LEU A 1000 -14.06 -17.95 -9.51
CA LEU A 1000 -14.70 -17.20 -8.42
C LEU A 1000 -15.97 -16.52 -8.91
N ALA A 1001 -15.89 -15.75 -10.01
CA ALA A 1001 -17.03 -15.03 -10.56
C ALA A 1001 -18.15 -16.01 -10.98
N ALA A 1002 -17.78 -17.09 -11.68
CA ALA A 1002 -18.73 -18.10 -12.14
C ALA A 1002 -19.39 -18.84 -10.96
N ALA A 1003 -18.63 -19.24 -9.94
CA ALA A 1003 -19.15 -19.90 -8.75
C ALA A 1003 -20.03 -18.96 -7.90
N GLN A 1004 -19.63 -17.71 -7.72
CA GLN A 1004 -20.43 -16.70 -7.02
C GLN A 1004 -21.78 -16.51 -7.70
N LYS A 1005 -21.79 -16.36 -9.03
CA LYS A 1005 -23.03 -16.22 -9.82
C LYS A 1005 -23.89 -17.46 -9.71
N ALA A 1006 -23.30 -18.65 -9.90
CA ALA A 1006 -24.04 -19.92 -9.85
C ALA A 1006 -24.70 -20.16 -8.48
N VAL A 1007 -24.03 -19.82 -7.38
CA VAL A 1007 -24.59 -19.97 -6.02
C VAL A 1007 -25.66 -18.91 -5.73
N ARG A 1008 -25.43 -17.63 -6.10
CA ARG A 1008 -26.44 -16.57 -5.92
C ARG A 1008 -27.73 -16.86 -6.68
N GLU A 1009 -27.63 -17.35 -7.91
CA GLU A 1009 -28.77 -17.70 -8.76
C GLU A 1009 -29.32 -19.12 -8.48
N GLN A 1010 -28.72 -19.89 -7.57
CA GLN A 1010 -29.06 -21.28 -7.28
C GLN A 1010 -29.21 -22.15 -8.55
N ARG A 1011 -28.24 -22.00 -9.47
CA ARG A 1011 -28.30 -22.65 -10.79
C ARG A 1011 -28.35 -24.16 -10.66
N ARG A 1012 -29.11 -24.80 -11.55
CA ARG A 1012 -29.22 -26.26 -11.64
C ARG A 1012 -27.93 -26.84 -12.24
N VAL A 1013 -27.41 -27.91 -11.64
CA VAL A 1013 -26.21 -28.63 -12.06
C VAL A 1013 -26.60 -30.05 -12.47
N GLY A 1014 -26.43 -30.37 -13.75
CA GLY A 1014 -26.73 -31.67 -14.34
C GLY A 1014 -25.63 -32.73 -14.09
N PRO A 1015 -25.92 -34.02 -14.29
CA PRO A 1015 -24.94 -35.09 -14.08
C PRO A 1015 -23.71 -35.00 -15.01
N VAL A 1016 -23.90 -34.53 -16.25
CA VAL A 1016 -22.80 -34.33 -17.20
C VAL A 1016 -21.93 -33.17 -16.76
N ALA A 1017 -22.55 -32.04 -16.39
CA ALA A 1017 -21.85 -30.90 -15.82
C ALA A 1017 -21.04 -31.27 -14.56
N MET A 1018 -21.57 -32.13 -13.68
CA MET A 1018 -20.84 -32.63 -12.51
C MET A 1018 -19.55 -33.36 -12.90
N GLY A 1019 -19.55 -34.12 -14.00
CA GLY A 1019 -18.34 -34.75 -14.54
C GLY A 1019 -17.30 -33.73 -14.98
N VAL A 1020 -17.72 -32.70 -15.72
CA VAL A 1020 -16.84 -31.61 -16.19
C VAL A 1020 -16.25 -30.83 -15.01
N LEU A 1021 -17.07 -30.47 -14.01
CA LEU A 1021 -16.63 -29.73 -12.84
C LEU A 1021 -15.54 -30.47 -12.06
N ARG A 1022 -15.63 -31.81 -11.96
CA ARG A 1022 -14.61 -32.65 -11.32
C ARG A 1022 -13.25 -32.64 -12.04
N THR A 1023 -13.21 -32.31 -13.33
CA THR A 1023 -11.95 -32.24 -14.09
C THR A 1023 -11.16 -30.95 -13.85
N GLY A 1024 -11.75 -29.90 -13.26
CA GLY A 1024 -11.09 -28.59 -13.14
C GLY A 1024 -11.65 -27.48 -13.99
N ASN A 1025 -12.56 -27.78 -14.93
CA ASN A 1025 -13.16 -26.78 -15.79
C ASN A 1025 -14.43 -26.21 -15.14
N TRP A 1026 -14.32 -25.01 -14.58
CA TRP A 1026 -15.43 -24.30 -13.93
C TRP A 1026 -16.06 -23.22 -14.83
N ASP A 1027 -15.57 -23.04 -16.07
CA ASP A 1027 -16.19 -22.13 -17.04
C ASP A 1027 -17.65 -22.49 -17.31
N ILE A 1028 -17.99 -23.78 -17.21
CA ILE A 1028 -19.37 -24.27 -17.35
C ILE A 1028 -20.35 -23.65 -16.34
N LEU A 1029 -19.87 -23.15 -15.19
CA LEU A 1029 -20.73 -22.47 -14.20
C LEU A 1029 -21.30 -21.15 -14.75
N SER A 1030 -20.65 -20.54 -15.75
CA SER A 1030 -21.06 -19.27 -16.35
C SER A 1030 -22.22 -19.42 -17.35
N ASP A 1031 -22.38 -20.58 -17.97
CA ASP A 1031 -23.41 -20.90 -18.98
C ASP A 1031 -24.54 -21.72 -18.35
N ALA A 1032 -25.71 -21.09 -18.15
CA ALA A 1032 -26.83 -21.71 -17.44
C ALA A 1032 -27.43 -22.92 -18.21
N ASP A 1033 -27.38 -22.88 -19.55
CA ASP A 1033 -28.00 -23.92 -20.39
C ASP A 1033 -27.11 -25.16 -20.43
N ARG A 1034 -25.79 -24.97 -20.54
CA ARG A 1034 -24.81 -26.08 -20.46
C ARG A 1034 -24.71 -26.67 -19.06
N LEU A 1035 -24.93 -25.88 -18.02
CA LEU A 1035 -24.86 -26.34 -16.63
C LEU A 1035 -26.05 -27.25 -16.25
N ALA A 1036 -27.21 -27.05 -16.89
CA ALA A 1036 -28.43 -27.80 -16.60
C ALA A 1036 -28.49 -29.20 -17.25
N TYR A 1037 -27.65 -29.45 -18.26
CA TYR A 1037 -27.50 -30.73 -18.98
C TYR A 1037 -26.50 -31.66 -18.25
#